data_AF-A0A973JJP4-F1
#
_entry.id   AF-A0A973JJP4-F1
#
_cell.length_a   1.000
_cell.length_b   1.000
_cell.length_c   1.000
_cell.angle_alpha   90.00
_cell.angle_beta   90.00
_cell.angle_gamma   90.00
#
_symmetry.space_group_name_H-M   'P 1'
#
loop_
_entity.id
_entity.type
_entity.pdbx_description
1 polymer ?
#
loop_
_entity_poly.entity_id
_entity_poly.type
_entity_poly.pdbx_seq_one_letter_code
_entity_poly.pdbx_strand_id
1 'polypeptide(L)'
;MNGTEICERQNQEGIESHHVLDEQKRLEEFLAKDEASEIIEHLDQFQYLDHNYIAEMIIKRVEGSFVAKHLEKFQGLDHNVIAEMIIKTGRGSSVAECLEKFQGLDHHKIAEMLINANGGSSVVEYLEKFQGLDHNHIAEMLIKVGHAWSVAENLEKFQGLDHNHIAEMIIKSGGGSSVVEYLERFQGLDHNHITEMIIKAGGGSFVARHLEKFQGLDHNHIAEMLINAGVGWSIAKNLEKFQGLNAETAICFVKHGEYGGVLENIQKFSDFTYDSLEKGVPDQVALYEQSLQGIDIPMNTFRNVRVFLALYDEMVENPDHIKHLLKENPFLIDAVGNNARFGTKLLTSFSQFDTLAKEEISSLYAYKKDILASYPHIDPASAGFRILMQERLKDFKENASTLEYLAEDGIDVRKWLEYDEERFFDLGKEDDVPFSEQIKSPVKRIDASLGNYFNRVREVVREYKDILEHAELPSEKETELRVNLEDMRAKQVNAEISGDTAKVAGIGKGIANLERQIDSLKPSTVWNKLIGDMNNFGMVVKGLTTEYEALQALEESARMVTDRKELIVLKEKIGKAEDAIKEKIAKVDDGLTAFQNTLGEVLGTKLGTDRKDAVLQEIMETLGEDFDHYRTDLSTVRNLLNESESSLEGTPMRLAIASRDPDVDLYLGNYCPCCIRIDSDIHGAESPIADFVTDLGMHNIVVYDEKRKKPVVTAWCFAGYNEGDDEPFLVIDNIEADTDYSASFRSQLEKEIKDYITRFAVASSIRADHIIQGLHNNDLEAFPLDEIDWKIGGENRATGYYLEAERDNEEEHDGYDGEDDEEEDE
;
A
#
# COMPACT_ATOMS: atom_id res chain seq x y z
N MET A 1 0.94 94.01 11.14
CA MET A 1 1.62 92.72 11.38
C MET A 1 2.90 93.03 12.13
N ASN A 2 2.94 92.73 13.42
CA ASN A 2 4.00 93.14 14.33
C ASN A 2 5.23 92.23 14.18
N GLY A 3 6.44 92.80 14.14
CA GLY A 3 7.70 92.06 14.05
C GLY A 3 7.98 91.13 15.25
N THR A 4 7.25 91.31 16.37
CA THR A 4 7.30 90.43 17.54
C THR A 4 6.67 89.06 17.27
N GLU A 5 5.57 88.99 16.51
CA GLU A 5 4.92 87.71 16.15
C GLU A 5 5.75 86.88 15.17
N ILE A 6 6.59 87.53 14.35
CA ILE A 6 7.47 86.85 13.39
C ILE A 6 8.71 86.27 14.11
N CYS A 7 9.27 87.01 15.08
CA CYS A 7 10.43 86.56 15.85
C CYS A 7 10.05 85.46 16.87
N GLU A 8 8.86 85.54 17.48
CA GLU A 8 8.34 84.47 18.33
C GLU A 8 8.01 83.20 17.53
N ARG A 9 7.40 83.32 16.34
CA ARG A 9 7.19 82.15 15.44
C ARG A 9 8.50 81.52 14.97
N GLN A 10 9.50 82.30 14.58
CA GLN A 10 10.79 81.75 14.15
C GLN A 10 11.59 81.08 15.28
N ASN A 11 11.46 81.59 16.53
CA ASN A 11 12.03 80.91 17.70
C ASN A 11 11.24 79.65 18.08
N GLN A 12 9.91 79.65 17.97
CA GLN A 12 9.08 78.46 18.18
C GLN A 12 9.36 77.38 17.13
N GLU A 13 9.42 77.75 15.84
CA GLU A 13 9.80 76.83 14.75
C GLU A 13 11.23 76.29 14.91
N GLY A 14 12.17 77.10 15.43
CA GLY A 14 13.53 76.68 15.73
C GLY A 14 13.65 75.73 16.93
N ILE A 15 12.81 75.90 17.96
CA ILE A 15 12.72 75.02 19.13
C ILE A 15 12.02 73.71 18.78
N GLU A 16 10.90 73.76 18.05
CA GLU A 16 10.20 72.56 17.54
C GLU A 16 11.11 71.73 16.63
N SER A 17 11.87 72.37 15.73
CA SER A 17 12.85 71.71 14.87
C SER A 17 13.94 70.95 15.66
N HIS A 18 14.44 71.53 16.75
CA HIS A 18 15.44 70.87 17.61
C HIS A 18 14.86 69.69 18.39
N HIS A 19 13.61 69.78 18.87
CA HIS A 19 12.96 68.67 19.57
C HIS A 19 12.63 67.49 18.64
N VAL A 20 12.21 67.76 17.40
CA VAL A 20 12.00 66.72 16.37
C VAL A 20 13.28 65.93 16.10
N LEU A 21 14.43 66.61 15.95
CA LEU A 21 15.73 65.97 15.70
C LEU A 21 16.17 65.07 16.86
N ASP A 22 15.93 65.47 18.11
CA ASP A 22 16.29 64.70 19.29
C ASP A 22 15.40 63.45 19.41
N GLU A 23 14.10 63.58 19.16
CA GLU A 23 13.16 62.46 19.10
C GLU A 23 13.47 61.49 17.95
N GLN A 24 13.86 61.98 16.75
CA GLN A 24 14.28 61.11 15.63
C GLN A 24 15.50 60.27 16.00
N LYS A 25 16.49 60.88 16.65
CA LYS A 25 17.69 60.16 17.09
C LYS A 25 17.36 59.09 18.12
N ARG A 26 16.47 59.41 19.06
CA ARG A 26 15.99 58.46 20.06
C ARG A 26 15.20 57.31 19.45
N LEU A 27 14.36 57.60 18.47
CA LEU A 27 13.66 56.59 17.68
C LEU A 27 14.66 55.69 16.93
N GLU A 28 15.73 56.24 16.34
CA GLU A 28 16.79 55.44 15.71
C GLU A 28 17.52 54.54 16.71
N GLU A 29 17.75 54.99 17.95
CA GLU A 29 18.35 54.17 19.01
C GLU A 29 17.46 52.98 19.37
N PHE A 30 16.14 53.15 19.43
CA PHE A 30 15.22 52.03 19.63
C PHE A 30 15.14 51.11 18.41
N LEU A 31 15.08 51.67 17.19
CA LEU A 31 15.07 50.88 15.95
C LEU A 31 16.34 50.04 15.82
N ALA A 32 17.49 50.52 16.29
CA ALA A 32 18.76 49.79 16.25
C ALA A 32 18.80 48.56 17.18
N LYS A 33 17.86 48.47 18.14
CA LYS A 33 17.72 47.30 19.00
C LYS A 33 16.79 46.23 18.41
N ASP A 34 16.10 46.51 17.31
CA ASP A 34 15.08 45.63 16.70
C ASP A 34 13.94 45.21 17.64
N GLU A 35 13.62 46.02 18.65
CA GLU A 35 12.53 45.75 19.61
C GLU A 35 11.32 46.66 19.39
N ALA A 36 10.38 46.23 18.53
CA ALA A 36 9.16 46.98 18.22
C ALA A 36 8.28 47.24 19.46
N SER A 37 8.27 46.32 20.42
CA SER A 37 7.54 46.46 21.68
C SER A 37 8.06 47.63 22.53
N GLU A 38 9.37 47.83 22.59
CA GLU A 38 9.99 48.90 23.39
C GLU A 38 9.60 50.28 22.81
N ILE A 39 9.55 50.41 21.49
CA ILE A 39 9.09 51.64 20.82
C ILE A 39 7.63 51.92 21.15
N ILE A 40 6.78 50.89 21.05
CA ILE A 40 5.33 51.02 21.25
C ILE A 40 4.99 51.34 22.73
N GLU A 41 5.74 50.80 23.68
CA GLU A 41 5.56 51.09 25.11
C GLU A 41 5.93 52.53 25.48
N HIS A 42 6.81 53.17 24.71
CA HIS A 42 7.29 54.53 24.94
C HIS A 42 6.77 55.54 23.90
N LEU A 43 5.67 55.23 23.21
CA LEU A 43 5.05 56.12 22.22
C LEU A 43 4.71 57.50 22.78
N ASP A 44 4.35 57.58 24.07
CA ASP A 44 4.04 58.82 24.79
C ASP A 44 5.25 59.76 24.97
N GLN A 45 6.46 59.25 24.75
CA GLN A 45 7.70 60.02 24.80
C GLN A 45 8.01 60.76 23.49
N PHE A 46 7.25 60.50 22.42
CA PHE A 46 7.44 61.13 21.11
C PHE A 46 6.32 62.14 20.84
N GLN A 47 6.45 63.34 21.41
CA GLN A 47 5.39 64.36 21.35
C GLN A 47 5.49 65.25 20.10
N TYR A 48 6.67 65.28 19.46
CA TYR A 48 6.95 66.13 18.30
C TYR A 48 7.03 65.33 16.99
N LEU A 49 7.11 64.00 17.06
CA LEU A 49 7.05 63.13 15.89
C LEU A 49 5.61 62.72 15.51
N ASP A 50 5.34 62.74 14.21
CA ASP A 50 4.13 62.17 13.64
C ASP A 50 4.12 60.65 13.85
N HIS A 51 3.05 60.14 14.44
CA HIS A 51 2.86 58.71 14.65
C HIS A 51 2.82 57.92 13.33
N ASN A 52 2.41 58.52 12.20
CA ASN A 52 2.55 57.89 10.88
C ASN A 52 4.03 57.64 10.54
N TYR A 53 4.90 58.61 10.81
CA TYR A 53 6.33 58.47 10.58
C TYR A 53 6.94 57.38 11.48
N ILE A 54 6.56 57.34 12.77
CA ILE A 54 7.03 56.29 13.69
C ILE A 54 6.57 54.90 13.19
N ALA A 55 5.29 54.75 12.86
CA ALA A 55 4.73 53.49 12.35
C ALA A 55 5.42 53.05 11.05
N GLU A 56 5.66 53.98 10.12
CA GLU A 56 6.42 53.72 8.89
C GLU A 56 7.82 53.17 9.16
N MET A 57 8.53 53.74 10.13
CA MET A 57 9.87 53.28 10.48
C MET A 57 9.85 51.89 11.10
N ILE A 58 8.90 51.60 12.00
CA ILE A 58 8.74 50.26 12.58
C ILE A 58 8.45 49.23 11.49
N ILE A 59 7.54 49.53 10.55
CA ILE A 59 7.16 48.62 9.46
C ILE A 59 8.34 48.33 8.52
N LYS A 60 9.14 49.35 8.20
CA LYS A 60 10.24 49.23 7.23
C LYS A 60 11.50 48.58 7.82
N ARG A 61 11.74 48.74 9.13
CA ARG A 61 13.01 48.36 9.76
C ARG A 61 12.92 47.21 10.75
N VAL A 62 11.76 47.00 11.39
CA VAL A 62 11.62 46.03 12.49
C VAL A 62 10.53 45.00 12.16
N GLU A 63 9.30 45.19 12.65
CA GLU A 63 8.23 44.22 12.47
C GLU A 63 6.85 44.88 12.32
N GLY A 64 6.32 44.88 11.09
CA GLY A 64 5.01 45.49 10.80
C GLY A 64 3.81 44.82 11.51
N SER A 65 3.96 43.56 11.94
CA SER A 65 2.91 42.83 12.68
C SER A 65 2.57 43.47 14.03
N PHE A 66 3.57 44.05 14.70
CA PHE A 66 3.39 44.77 15.97
C PHE A 66 2.58 46.05 15.80
N VAL A 67 2.78 46.77 14.69
CA VAL A 67 1.99 47.97 14.38
C VAL A 67 0.52 47.59 14.17
N ALA A 68 0.23 46.54 13.39
CA ALA A 68 -1.14 46.05 13.20
C ALA A 68 -1.81 45.66 14.52
N LYS A 69 -1.09 44.96 15.41
CA LYS A 69 -1.61 44.50 16.70
C LYS A 69 -1.85 45.63 17.71
N HIS A 70 -1.23 46.79 17.55
CA HIS A 70 -1.27 47.92 18.50
C HIS A 70 -1.70 49.25 17.86
N LEU A 71 -2.49 49.22 16.79
CA LEU A 71 -2.99 50.41 16.10
C LEU A 71 -3.63 51.43 17.04
N GLU A 72 -4.32 50.97 18.09
CA GLU A 72 -4.99 51.82 19.07
C GLU A 72 -4.05 52.74 19.87
N LYS A 73 -2.74 52.43 19.91
CA LYS A 73 -1.73 53.24 20.60
C LYS A 73 -1.22 54.40 19.74
N PHE A 74 -1.47 54.39 18.44
CA PHE A 74 -1.02 55.43 17.53
C PHE A 74 -2.13 56.46 17.26
N GLN A 75 -1.81 57.75 17.37
CA GLN A 75 -2.78 58.82 17.14
C GLN A 75 -2.73 59.31 15.69
N GLY A 76 -3.89 59.46 15.05
CA GLY A 76 -4.00 60.08 13.73
C GLY A 76 -3.41 59.28 12.57
N LEU A 77 -3.30 57.96 12.69
CA LEU A 77 -2.80 57.12 11.60
C LEU A 77 -3.70 57.19 10.37
N ASP A 78 -3.09 57.12 9.19
CA ASP A 78 -3.79 56.73 7.97
C ASP A 78 -3.76 55.20 7.83
N HIS A 79 -4.84 54.58 8.28
CA HIS A 79 -4.95 53.12 8.34
C HIS A 79 -4.84 52.46 6.95
N ASN A 80 -5.25 53.14 5.86
CA ASN A 80 -5.10 52.61 4.51
C ASN A 80 -3.61 52.55 4.13
N VAL A 81 -2.88 53.65 4.35
CA VAL A 81 -1.43 53.71 4.05
C VAL A 81 -0.65 52.69 4.88
N ILE A 82 -0.96 52.57 6.17
CA ILE A 82 -0.34 51.59 7.06
C ILE A 82 -0.60 50.16 6.60
N ALA A 83 -1.85 49.80 6.31
CA ALA A 83 -2.20 48.47 5.81
C ALA A 83 -1.44 48.14 4.51
N GLU A 84 -1.40 49.06 3.54
CA GLU A 84 -0.68 48.87 2.29
C GLU A 84 0.83 48.62 2.51
N MET A 85 1.45 49.33 3.45
CA MET A 85 2.89 49.16 3.73
C MET A 85 3.18 47.83 4.42
N ILE A 86 2.35 47.40 5.35
CA ILE A 86 2.51 46.10 6.03
C ILE A 86 2.37 44.96 5.01
N ILE A 87 1.46 45.08 4.05
CA ILE A 87 1.30 44.11 2.96
C ILE A 87 2.55 44.10 2.06
N LYS A 88 2.99 45.27 1.57
CA LYS A 88 4.15 45.41 0.67
C LYS A 88 5.48 44.96 1.30
N THR A 89 5.56 44.92 2.63
CA THR A 89 6.74 44.43 3.37
C THR A 89 6.67 42.93 3.72
N GLY A 90 5.64 42.21 3.24
CA GLY A 90 5.52 40.76 3.43
C GLY A 90 4.99 40.35 4.80
N ARG A 91 4.21 41.23 5.46
CA ARG A 91 3.56 40.98 6.76
C ARG A 91 2.03 41.09 6.68
N GLY A 92 1.47 40.92 5.48
CA GLY A 92 0.04 41.10 5.20
C GLY A 92 -0.89 40.22 6.03
N SER A 93 -0.47 39.02 6.47
CA SER A 93 -1.27 38.16 7.35
C SER A 93 -1.73 38.88 8.62
N SER A 94 -0.88 39.74 9.20
CA SER A 94 -1.24 40.53 10.39
C SER A 94 -2.31 41.59 10.11
N VAL A 95 -2.43 42.07 8.87
CA VAL A 95 -3.51 42.98 8.46
C VAL A 95 -4.84 42.23 8.39
N ALA A 96 -4.85 41.02 7.83
CA ALA A 96 -6.04 40.18 7.80
C ALA A 96 -6.47 39.73 9.22
N GLU A 97 -5.51 39.32 10.06
CA GLU A 97 -5.74 38.93 11.44
C GLU A 97 -6.33 40.08 12.28
N CYS A 98 -5.86 41.31 12.09
CA CYS A 98 -6.28 42.49 12.86
C CYS A 98 -7.24 43.42 12.10
N LEU A 99 -7.94 42.91 11.07
CA LEU A 99 -8.70 43.75 10.12
C LEU A 99 -9.71 44.67 10.82
N GLU A 100 -10.34 44.19 11.90
CA GLU A 100 -11.31 44.95 12.71
C GLU A 100 -10.73 46.17 13.43
N LYS A 101 -9.40 46.22 13.63
CA LYS A 101 -8.70 47.36 14.23
C LYS A 101 -8.45 48.48 13.23
N PHE A 102 -8.51 48.16 11.93
CA PHE A 102 -8.29 49.16 10.89
C PHE A 102 -9.59 49.92 10.55
N GLN A 103 -9.55 51.25 10.64
CA GLN A 103 -10.72 52.09 10.38
C GLN A 103 -10.75 52.55 8.93
N GLY A 104 -11.92 52.45 8.28
CA GLY A 104 -12.15 53.01 6.95
C GLY A 104 -11.38 52.33 5.81
N LEU A 105 -10.97 51.07 5.99
CA LEU A 105 -10.38 50.29 4.91
C LEU A 105 -11.42 49.97 3.83
N ASP A 106 -10.96 49.93 2.60
CA ASP A 106 -11.66 49.24 1.53
C ASP A 106 -11.28 47.75 1.57
N HIS A 107 -12.19 46.94 2.10
CA HIS A 107 -11.93 45.50 2.31
C HIS A 107 -11.71 44.77 0.99
N HIS A 108 -12.31 45.23 -0.12
CA HIS A 108 -12.11 44.63 -1.43
C HIS A 108 -10.69 44.87 -1.92
N LYS A 109 -10.25 46.13 -1.89
CA LYS A 109 -8.88 46.50 -2.27
C LYS A 109 -7.84 45.78 -1.41
N ILE A 110 -8.07 45.67 -0.10
CA ILE A 110 -7.13 45.01 0.81
C ILE A 110 -7.06 43.50 0.55
N ALA A 111 -8.19 42.83 0.33
CA ALA A 111 -8.21 41.42 -0.06
C ALA A 111 -7.43 41.19 -1.36
N GLU A 112 -7.66 42.00 -2.40
CA GLU A 112 -6.92 41.89 -3.67
C GLU A 112 -5.42 42.11 -3.48
N MET A 113 -5.03 43.10 -2.67
CA MET A 113 -3.63 43.37 -2.37
C MET A 113 -2.96 42.21 -1.63
N LEU A 114 -3.66 41.61 -0.67
CA LEU A 114 -3.16 40.44 0.07
C LEU A 114 -2.97 39.25 -0.86
N ILE A 115 -3.96 38.94 -1.70
CA ILE A 115 -3.91 37.84 -2.67
C ILE A 115 -2.72 38.03 -3.63
N ASN A 116 -2.57 39.22 -4.20
CA ASN A 116 -1.47 39.53 -5.12
C ASN A 116 -0.09 39.54 -4.44
N ALA A 117 -0.04 39.66 -3.11
CA ALA A 117 1.18 39.57 -2.31
C ALA A 117 1.41 38.16 -1.73
N ASN A 118 0.77 37.12 -2.29
CA ASN A 118 0.84 35.72 -1.84
C ASN A 118 0.31 35.49 -0.41
N GLY A 119 -0.58 36.38 0.07
CA GLY A 119 -1.27 36.28 1.35
C GLY A 119 -2.68 35.69 1.24
N GLY A 120 -2.97 34.95 0.15
CA GLY A 120 -4.32 34.44 -0.12
C GLY A 120 -4.85 33.50 0.95
N SER A 121 -4.01 32.63 1.52
CA SER A 121 -4.41 31.76 2.64
C SER A 121 -4.89 32.55 3.85
N SER A 122 -4.28 33.69 4.18
CA SER A 122 -4.76 34.56 5.27
C SER A 122 -6.08 35.23 4.94
N VAL A 123 -6.35 35.56 3.67
CA VAL A 123 -7.66 36.08 3.25
C VAL A 123 -8.74 35.02 3.46
N VAL A 124 -8.46 33.75 3.15
CA VAL A 124 -9.38 32.63 3.38
C VAL A 124 -9.57 32.34 4.87
N GLU A 125 -8.48 32.34 5.64
CA GLU A 125 -8.49 32.07 7.08
C GLU A 125 -9.43 33.04 7.82
N TYR A 126 -9.32 34.34 7.49
CA TYR A 126 -10.05 35.44 8.11
C TYR A 126 -11.18 36.01 7.24
N LEU A 127 -11.72 35.22 6.30
CA LEU A 127 -12.66 35.70 5.29
C LEU A 127 -13.90 36.38 5.89
N GLU A 128 -14.38 35.88 7.03
CA GLU A 128 -15.52 36.40 7.78
C GLU A 128 -15.31 37.82 8.34
N LYS A 129 -14.05 38.26 8.47
CA LYS A 129 -13.73 39.64 8.87
C LYS A 129 -13.88 40.63 7.72
N PHE A 130 -13.83 40.16 6.48
CA PHE A 130 -13.95 41.02 5.31
C PHE A 130 -15.43 41.32 5.00
N GLN A 131 -15.80 42.60 4.97
CA GLN A 131 -17.19 43.01 4.77
C GLN A 131 -17.44 43.37 3.29
N GLY A 132 -18.58 42.91 2.76
CA GLY A 132 -19.05 43.30 1.43
C GLY A 132 -18.22 42.76 0.27
N LEU A 133 -17.43 41.71 0.48
CA LEU A 133 -16.72 41.05 -0.60
C LEU A 133 -17.69 40.36 -1.56
N ASP A 134 -17.32 40.33 -2.84
CA ASP A 134 -17.85 39.37 -3.79
C ASP A 134 -17.06 38.07 -3.65
N HIS A 135 -17.66 37.08 -2.99
CA HIS A 135 -16.99 35.82 -2.69
C HIS A 135 -16.68 35.00 -3.96
N ASN A 136 -17.45 35.15 -5.04
CA ASN A 136 -17.13 34.51 -6.31
C ASN A 136 -15.85 35.10 -6.90
N HIS A 137 -15.77 36.43 -7.01
CA HIS A 137 -14.57 37.11 -7.52
C HIS A 137 -13.32 36.79 -6.70
N ILE A 138 -13.44 36.75 -5.37
CA ILE A 138 -12.32 36.43 -4.48
C ILE A 138 -11.87 34.98 -4.64
N ALA A 139 -12.80 34.03 -4.70
CA ALA A 139 -12.46 32.62 -4.96
C ALA A 139 -11.77 32.46 -6.33
N GLU A 140 -12.27 33.10 -7.38
CA GLU A 140 -11.65 33.07 -8.70
C GLU A 140 -10.22 33.63 -8.68
N MET A 141 -10.01 34.74 -7.98
CA MET A 141 -8.68 35.34 -7.85
C MET A 141 -7.72 34.42 -7.11
N LEU A 142 -8.14 33.84 -5.99
CA LEU A 142 -7.35 32.89 -5.21
C LEU A 142 -6.91 31.69 -6.05
N ILE A 143 -7.82 31.11 -6.84
CA ILE A 143 -7.51 29.99 -7.73
C ILE A 143 -6.48 30.42 -8.79
N LYS A 144 -6.66 31.58 -9.43
CA LYS A 144 -5.76 32.09 -10.48
C LYS A 144 -4.33 32.33 -9.98
N VAL A 145 -4.13 32.60 -8.69
CA VAL A 145 -2.80 32.80 -8.09
C VAL A 145 -2.26 31.55 -7.38
N GLY A 146 -2.92 30.40 -7.50
CA GLY A 146 -2.42 29.12 -6.97
C GLY A 146 -2.93 28.71 -5.59
N HIS A 147 -3.94 29.38 -5.03
CA HIS A 147 -4.56 29.03 -3.74
C HIS A 147 -5.82 28.15 -3.90
N ALA A 148 -5.87 27.32 -4.94
CA ALA A 148 -7.03 26.48 -5.24
C ALA A 148 -7.38 25.49 -4.10
N TRP A 149 -6.36 24.91 -3.45
CA TRP A 149 -6.55 24.03 -2.29
C TRP A 149 -7.20 24.75 -1.11
N SER A 150 -6.73 25.96 -0.76
CA SER A 150 -7.32 26.75 0.33
C SER A 150 -8.79 27.11 0.05
N VAL A 151 -9.15 27.36 -1.21
CA VAL A 151 -10.55 27.60 -1.60
C VAL A 151 -11.39 26.32 -1.42
N ALA A 152 -10.92 25.17 -1.92
CA ALA A 152 -11.63 23.90 -1.80
C ALA A 152 -11.84 23.47 -0.34
N GLU A 153 -10.79 23.59 0.47
CA GLU A 153 -10.83 23.26 1.89
C GLU A 153 -11.77 24.19 2.67
N ASN A 154 -11.98 25.44 2.26
CA ASN A 154 -12.76 26.40 3.06
C ASN A 154 -14.04 26.87 2.35
N LEU A 155 -14.61 26.04 1.45
CA LEU A 155 -15.79 26.38 0.65
C LEU A 155 -16.96 26.89 1.50
N GLU A 156 -17.16 26.34 2.68
CA GLU A 156 -18.23 26.71 3.61
C GLU A 156 -18.13 28.17 4.12
N LYS A 157 -16.94 28.77 4.07
CA LYS A 157 -16.75 30.19 4.41
C LYS A 157 -17.21 31.12 3.28
N PHE A 158 -17.31 30.61 2.05
CA PHE A 158 -17.69 31.42 0.90
C PHE A 158 -19.21 31.43 0.69
N GLN A 159 -19.82 32.62 0.73
CA GLN A 159 -21.27 32.77 0.61
C GLN A 159 -21.70 32.93 -0.85
N GLY A 160 -22.70 32.16 -1.28
CA GLY A 160 -23.31 32.30 -2.60
C GLY A 160 -22.39 31.91 -3.77
N LEU A 161 -21.43 31.01 -3.54
CA LEU A 161 -20.61 30.48 -4.61
C LEU A 161 -21.43 29.69 -5.63
N ASP A 162 -21.02 29.78 -6.89
CA ASP A 162 -21.36 28.76 -7.88
C ASP A 162 -20.35 27.61 -7.76
N HIS A 163 -20.72 26.58 -7.00
CA HIS A 163 -19.82 25.45 -6.71
C HIS A 163 -19.42 24.68 -7.99
N ASN A 164 -20.27 24.64 -9.02
CA ASN A 164 -19.91 23.99 -10.30
C ASN A 164 -18.82 24.79 -11.00
N HIS A 165 -19.02 26.10 -11.17
CA HIS A 165 -18.01 26.98 -11.80
C HIS A 165 -16.68 26.98 -11.04
N ILE A 166 -16.73 27.01 -9.70
CA ILE A 166 -15.52 26.97 -8.87
C ILE A 166 -14.80 25.62 -8.99
N ALA A 167 -15.51 24.50 -8.96
CA ALA A 167 -14.90 23.18 -9.18
C ALA A 167 -14.23 23.09 -10.56
N GLU A 168 -14.91 23.56 -11.62
CA GLU A 168 -14.33 23.62 -12.96
C GLU A 168 -13.04 24.44 -13.02
N MET A 169 -13.01 25.59 -12.34
CA MET A 169 -11.83 26.45 -12.30
C MET A 169 -10.67 25.79 -11.56
N ILE A 170 -10.94 25.17 -10.41
CA ILE A 170 -9.93 24.43 -9.64
C ILE A 170 -9.33 23.32 -10.52
N ILE A 171 -10.16 22.53 -11.21
CA ILE A 171 -9.69 21.45 -12.09
C ILE A 171 -8.83 22.00 -13.23
N LYS A 172 -9.28 23.06 -13.91
CA LYS A 172 -8.53 23.71 -15.01
C LYS A 172 -7.18 24.28 -14.55
N SER A 173 -7.05 24.61 -13.26
CA SER A 173 -5.79 25.05 -12.64
C SER A 173 -4.88 23.91 -12.16
N GLY A 174 -5.27 22.65 -12.38
CA GLY A 174 -4.53 21.46 -11.93
C GLY A 174 -4.89 20.98 -10.52
N GLY A 175 -5.85 21.61 -9.84
CA GLY A 175 -6.29 21.26 -8.49
C GLY A 175 -7.33 20.15 -8.42
N GLY A 176 -7.40 19.26 -9.41
CA GLY A 176 -8.44 18.21 -9.48
C GLY A 176 -8.47 17.32 -8.24
N SER A 177 -7.31 16.99 -7.67
CA SER A 177 -7.22 16.22 -6.42
C SER A 177 -7.89 16.92 -5.23
N SER A 178 -7.79 18.24 -5.13
CA SER A 178 -8.45 19.02 -4.07
C SER A 178 -9.97 18.99 -4.20
N VAL A 179 -10.50 18.95 -5.42
CA VAL A 179 -11.96 18.78 -5.65
C VAL A 179 -12.42 17.40 -5.16
N VAL A 180 -11.64 16.35 -5.42
CA VAL A 180 -11.96 14.98 -4.96
C VAL A 180 -11.83 14.85 -3.44
N GLU A 181 -10.79 15.44 -2.87
CA GLU A 181 -10.52 15.39 -1.42
C GLU A 181 -11.66 16.02 -0.62
N TYR A 182 -12.17 17.16 -1.08
CA TYR A 182 -13.24 17.93 -0.43
C TYR A 182 -14.58 17.87 -1.17
N LEU A 183 -14.84 16.80 -1.93
CA LEU A 183 -16.01 16.68 -2.81
C LEU A 183 -17.33 16.92 -2.06
N GLU A 184 -17.41 16.45 -0.82
CA GLU A 184 -18.56 16.60 0.07
C GLU A 184 -18.88 18.06 0.47
N ARG A 185 -17.92 18.98 0.33
CA ARG A 185 -18.11 20.41 0.59
C ARG A 185 -18.72 21.14 -0.60
N PHE A 186 -18.71 20.52 -1.77
CA PHE A 186 -19.33 21.11 -2.94
C PHE A 186 -20.82 20.78 -3.02
N GLN A 187 -21.68 21.81 -3.07
CA GLN A 187 -23.12 21.64 -3.11
C GLN A 187 -23.64 21.62 -4.55
N GLY A 188 -24.46 20.61 -4.89
CA GLY A 188 -25.15 20.54 -6.18
C GLY A 188 -24.23 20.34 -7.38
N LEU A 189 -23.08 19.68 -7.19
CA LEU A 189 -22.22 19.31 -8.30
C LEU A 189 -22.91 18.31 -9.23
N ASP A 190 -22.63 18.45 -10.52
CA ASP A 190 -22.80 17.34 -11.46
C ASP A 190 -21.58 16.42 -11.36
N HIS A 191 -21.73 15.33 -10.61
CA HIS A 191 -20.64 14.39 -10.37
C HIS A 191 -20.15 13.73 -11.66
N ASN A 192 -21.02 13.49 -12.65
CA ASN A 192 -20.58 12.90 -13.92
C ASN A 192 -19.68 13.90 -14.67
N HIS A 193 -20.16 15.13 -14.86
CA HIS A 193 -19.39 16.17 -15.56
C HIS A 193 -18.05 16.48 -14.89
N ILE A 194 -18.04 16.63 -13.55
CA ILE A 194 -16.82 16.91 -12.79
C ILE A 194 -15.84 15.73 -12.86
N THR A 195 -16.32 14.50 -12.75
CA THR A 195 -15.48 13.30 -12.89
C THR A 195 -14.81 13.27 -14.26
N GLU A 196 -15.58 13.49 -15.33
CA GLU A 196 -15.03 13.53 -16.69
C GLU A 196 -13.96 14.61 -16.84
N MET A 197 -14.18 15.79 -16.26
CA MET A 197 -13.22 16.89 -16.31
C MET A 197 -11.92 16.56 -15.57
N ILE A 198 -12.02 15.94 -14.38
CA ILE A 198 -10.84 15.55 -13.60
C ILE A 198 -10.01 14.52 -14.37
N ILE A 199 -10.66 13.51 -14.97
CA ILE A 199 -9.98 12.49 -15.79
C ILE A 199 -9.26 13.16 -16.98
N LYS A 200 -9.96 14.02 -17.73
CA LYS A 200 -9.39 14.75 -18.88
C LYS A 200 -8.24 15.68 -18.49
N ALA A 201 -8.21 16.15 -17.24
CA ALA A 201 -7.13 16.97 -16.68
C ALA A 201 -5.96 16.15 -16.12
N GLY A 202 -5.98 14.81 -16.22
CA GLY A 202 -4.93 13.92 -15.73
C GLY A 202 -5.10 13.47 -14.27
N GLY A 203 -6.22 13.79 -13.62
CA GLY A 203 -6.52 13.40 -12.24
C GLY A 203 -7.24 12.04 -12.11
N GLY A 204 -7.22 11.20 -13.13
CA GLY A 204 -8.00 9.95 -13.17
C GLY A 204 -7.66 8.97 -12.04
N SER A 205 -6.40 8.90 -11.59
CA SER A 205 -6.00 8.01 -10.49
C SER A 205 -6.67 8.39 -9.17
N PHE A 206 -6.87 9.69 -8.92
CA PHE A 206 -7.61 10.17 -7.75
C PHE A 206 -9.11 9.83 -7.83
N VAL A 207 -9.70 9.89 -9.03
CA VAL A 207 -11.09 9.44 -9.24
C VAL A 207 -11.22 7.96 -8.92
N ALA A 208 -10.34 7.11 -9.46
CA ALA A 208 -10.39 5.66 -9.21
C ALA A 208 -10.27 5.33 -7.72
N ARG A 209 -9.39 6.03 -6.99
CA ARG A 209 -9.18 5.82 -5.54
C ARG A 209 -10.32 6.31 -4.66
N HIS A 210 -11.13 7.25 -5.13
CA HIS A 210 -12.20 7.88 -4.34
C HIS A 210 -13.56 7.76 -5.03
N LEU A 211 -13.75 6.71 -5.83
CA LEU A 211 -14.95 6.53 -6.64
C LEU A 211 -16.22 6.50 -5.77
N GLU A 212 -16.11 5.99 -4.55
CA GLU A 212 -17.18 5.91 -3.54
C GLU A 212 -17.72 7.28 -3.11
N LYS A 213 -16.93 8.36 -3.25
CA LYS A 213 -17.39 9.72 -2.94
C LYS A 213 -18.35 10.25 -4.01
N PHE A 214 -18.34 9.67 -5.21
CA PHE A 214 -19.15 10.15 -6.31
C PHE A 214 -20.51 9.47 -6.36
N GLN A 215 -21.57 10.25 -6.63
CA GLN A 215 -22.93 9.76 -6.64
C GLN A 215 -23.46 9.66 -8.07
N GLY A 216 -24.16 8.56 -8.36
CA GLY A 216 -24.87 8.37 -9.64
C GLY A 216 -23.96 8.26 -10.87
N LEU A 217 -22.71 7.81 -10.68
CA LEU A 217 -21.81 7.52 -11.79
C LEU A 217 -22.26 6.26 -12.53
N ASP A 218 -22.02 6.23 -13.84
CA ASP A 218 -21.97 4.99 -14.61
C ASP A 218 -20.55 4.42 -14.52
N HIS A 219 -20.38 3.38 -13.70
CA HIS A 219 -19.06 2.82 -13.41
C HIS A 219 -18.40 2.17 -14.64
N ASN A 220 -19.18 1.70 -15.63
CA ASN A 220 -18.62 1.17 -16.87
C ASN A 220 -18.06 2.31 -17.75
N HIS A 221 -18.82 3.40 -17.91
CA HIS A 221 -18.36 4.59 -18.65
C HIS A 221 -17.11 5.21 -18.01
N ILE A 222 -17.10 5.33 -16.68
CA ILE A 222 -15.95 5.89 -15.95
C ILE A 222 -14.74 4.96 -16.03
N ALA A 223 -14.92 3.64 -15.92
CA ALA A 223 -13.83 2.69 -16.12
C ALA A 223 -13.23 2.82 -17.52
N GLU A 224 -14.07 2.88 -18.57
CA GLU A 224 -13.62 3.08 -19.95
C GLU A 224 -12.82 4.39 -20.10
N MET A 225 -13.30 5.50 -19.54
CA MET A 225 -12.58 6.77 -19.58
C MET A 225 -11.23 6.71 -18.89
N LEU A 226 -11.14 6.05 -17.74
CA LEU A 226 -9.91 5.88 -16.99
C LEU A 226 -8.90 4.99 -17.73
N ILE A 227 -9.35 3.91 -18.35
CA ILE A 227 -8.49 3.04 -19.17
C ILE A 227 -7.93 3.84 -20.36
N ASN A 228 -8.80 4.55 -21.09
CA ASN A 228 -8.41 5.38 -22.24
C ASN A 228 -7.46 6.53 -21.85
N ALA A 229 -7.49 6.97 -20.59
CA ALA A 229 -6.57 7.96 -20.03
C ALA A 229 -5.24 7.34 -19.54
N GLY A 230 -5.02 6.04 -19.72
CA GLY A 230 -3.79 5.34 -19.33
C GLY A 230 -3.72 5.03 -17.83
N VAL A 231 -4.87 4.98 -17.14
CA VAL A 231 -4.95 4.79 -15.68
C VAL A 231 -5.49 3.40 -15.30
N GLY A 232 -5.40 2.43 -16.22
CA GLY A 232 -5.92 1.06 -16.09
C GLY A 232 -5.47 0.36 -14.80
N TRP A 233 -4.18 0.41 -14.48
CA TRP A 233 -3.65 -0.17 -13.23
C TRP A 233 -4.29 0.41 -11.96
N SER A 234 -4.59 1.72 -11.92
CA SER A 234 -5.28 2.32 -10.77
C SER A 234 -6.70 1.78 -10.62
N ILE A 235 -7.37 1.44 -11.72
CA ILE A 235 -8.68 0.78 -11.67
C ILE A 235 -8.52 -0.63 -11.14
N ALA A 236 -7.58 -1.42 -11.68
CA ALA A 236 -7.34 -2.81 -11.25
C ALA A 236 -7.15 -2.91 -9.73
N LYS A 237 -6.38 -1.98 -9.13
CA LYS A 237 -6.17 -1.87 -7.68
C LYS A 237 -7.37 -1.40 -6.86
N ASN A 238 -8.39 -0.85 -7.50
CA ASN A 238 -9.58 -0.27 -6.86
C ASN A 238 -10.88 -0.90 -7.40
N LEU A 239 -10.81 -2.09 -8.03
CA LEU A 239 -11.94 -2.75 -8.68
C LEU A 239 -13.09 -3.06 -7.72
N GLU A 240 -12.80 -3.19 -6.43
CA GLU A 240 -13.78 -3.34 -5.36
C GLU A 240 -14.73 -2.14 -5.24
N LYS A 241 -14.29 -0.94 -5.64
CA LYS A 241 -15.10 0.29 -5.64
C LYS A 241 -15.99 0.39 -6.88
N PHE A 242 -15.72 -0.42 -7.90
CA PHE A 242 -16.53 -0.46 -9.11
C PHE A 242 -17.70 -1.44 -8.94
N GLN A 243 -18.87 -1.06 -9.42
CA GLN A 243 -20.09 -1.85 -9.32
C GLN A 243 -20.64 -2.14 -10.72
N GLY A 244 -21.14 -3.36 -10.92
CA GLY A 244 -21.81 -3.74 -12.16
C GLY A 244 -20.93 -3.69 -13.41
N LEU A 245 -19.63 -3.98 -13.27
CA LEU A 245 -18.73 -4.06 -14.42
C LEU A 245 -19.13 -5.21 -15.35
N ASN A 246 -19.08 -4.98 -16.65
CA ASN A 246 -19.50 -5.92 -17.68
C ASN A 246 -18.34 -6.41 -18.57
N ALA A 247 -18.67 -7.29 -19.51
CA ALA A 247 -17.73 -7.81 -20.50
C ALA A 247 -17.09 -6.71 -21.35
N GLU A 248 -17.81 -5.64 -21.71
CA GLU A 248 -17.27 -4.53 -22.50
C GLU A 248 -16.13 -3.82 -21.77
N THR A 249 -16.26 -3.60 -20.46
CA THR A 249 -15.20 -3.04 -19.63
C THR A 249 -13.97 -3.96 -19.58
N ALA A 250 -14.16 -5.27 -19.38
CA ALA A 250 -13.06 -6.23 -19.42
C ALA A 250 -12.34 -6.24 -20.77
N ILE A 251 -13.09 -6.21 -21.87
CA ILE A 251 -12.56 -6.12 -23.24
C ILE A 251 -11.72 -4.83 -23.41
N CYS A 252 -12.12 -3.72 -22.79
CA CYS A 252 -11.35 -2.47 -22.83
C CYS A 252 -9.98 -2.63 -22.16
N PHE A 253 -9.90 -3.28 -21.00
CA PHE A 253 -8.62 -3.60 -20.35
C PHE A 253 -7.73 -4.48 -21.26
N VAL A 254 -8.29 -5.54 -21.82
CA VAL A 254 -7.58 -6.46 -22.72
C VAL A 254 -7.00 -5.74 -23.95
N LYS A 255 -7.74 -4.78 -24.52
CA LYS A 255 -7.24 -3.94 -25.65
C LYS A 255 -6.01 -3.11 -25.28
N HIS A 256 -5.86 -2.77 -24.01
CA HIS A 256 -4.75 -1.97 -23.49
C HIS A 256 -3.63 -2.83 -22.89
N GLY A 257 -3.71 -4.17 -22.99
CA GLY A 257 -2.70 -5.08 -22.47
C GLY A 257 -2.79 -5.35 -20.96
N GLU A 258 -3.88 -4.93 -20.31
CA GLU A 258 -4.05 -5.04 -18.85
C GLU A 258 -4.65 -6.42 -18.46
N TYR A 259 -4.04 -7.52 -18.93
CA TYR A 259 -4.59 -8.87 -18.79
C TYR A 259 -4.64 -9.35 -17.33
N GLY A 260 -3.57 -9.09 -16.56
CA GLY A 260 -3.43 -9.53 -15.17
C GLY A 260 -4.53 -8.96 -14.27
N GLY A 261 -4.79 -7.66 -14.37
CA GLY A 261 -5.84 -7.00 -13.58
C GLY A 261 -7.24 -7.58 -13.85
N VAL A 262 -7.53 -7.96 -15.10
CA VAL A 262 -8.77 -8.65 -15.46
C VAL A 262 -8.80 -10.09 -14.93
N LEU A 263 -7.69 -10.82 -15.02
CA LEU A 263 -7.59 -12.22 -14.58
C LEU A 263 -7.83 -12.38 -13.07
N GLU A 264 -7.21 -11.51 -12.27
CA GLU A 264 -7.35 -11.48 -10.80
C GLU A 264 -8.78 -11.17 -10.36
N ASN A 265 -9.48 -10.35 -11.14
CA ASN A 265 -10.79 -9.82 -10.80
C ASN A 265 -11.90 -10.30 -11.73
N ILE A 266 -11.70 -11.42 -12.43
CA ILE A 266 -12.58 -11.85 -13.52
C ILE A 266 -14.04 -12.03 -13.07
N GLN A 267 -14.26 -12.39 -11.80
CA GLN A 267 -15.57 -12.50 -11.15
C GLN A 267 -16.36 -11.20 -11.09
N LYS A 268 -15.69 -10.04 -11.18
CA LYS A 268 -16.34 -8.71 -11.16
C LYS A 268 -16.96 -8.35 -12.50
N PHE A 269 -16.52 -8.98 -13.59
CA PHE A 269 -17.01 -8.70 -14.94
C PHE A 269 -18.13 -9.68 -15.29
N SER A 270 -19.36 -9.31 -14.93
CA SER A 270 -20.53 -10.15 -15.24
C SER A 270 -20.62 -10.36 -16.75
N ASP A 271 -20.86 -11.61 -17.15
CA ASP A 271 -20.99 -12.05 -18.55
C ASP A 271 -19.70 -12.02 -19.40
N PHE A 272 -18.53 -11.80 -18.79
CA PHE A 272 -17.26 -11.90 -19.50
C PHE A 272 -16.88 -13.36 -19.79
N THR A 273 -17.01 -13.74 -21.06
CA THR A 273 -16.78 -15.07 -21.60
C THR A 273 -15.79 -15.04 -22.76
N TYR A 274 -15.29 -16.21 -23.16
CA TYR A 274 -14.44 -16.30 -24.35
C TYR A 274 -15.20 -15.83 -25.62
N ASP A 275 -16.50 -16.08 -25.72
CA ASP A 275 -17.31 -15.60 -26.86
C ASP A 275 -17.45 -14.08 -26.89
N SER A 276 -17.58 -13.42 -25.73
CA SER A 276 -17.57 -11.95 -25.67
C SER A 276 -16.18 -11.39 -26.00
N LEU A 277 -15.12 -12.06 -25.54
CA LEU A 277 -13.73 -11.70 -25.84
C LEU A 277 -13.46 -11.79 -27.35
N GLU A 278 -13.83 -12.89 -28.00
CA GLU A 278 -13.67 -13.13 -29.45
C GLU A 278 -14.38 -12.05 -30.27
N LYS A 279 -15.55 -11.58 -29.84
CA LYS A 279 -16.27 -10.47 -30.49
C LYS A 279 -15.61 -9.11 -30.24
N GLY A 280 -15.06 -8.90 -29.04
CA GLY A 280 -14.51 -7.64 -28.60
C GLY A 280 -13.11 -7.33 -29.11
N VAL A 281 -12.27 -8.36 -29.22
CA VAL A 281 -10.86 -8.30 -29.64
C VAL A 281 -10.51 -9.44 -30.62
N PRO A 282 -11.21 -9.52 -31.77
CA PRO A 282 -11.08 -10.64 -32.70
C PRO A 282 -9.66 -10.82 -33.22
N ASP A 283 -8.90 -9.74 -33.40
CA ASP A 283 -7.52 -9.81 -33.90
C ASP A 283 -6.57 -10.43 -32.86
N GLN A 284 -6.67 -10.03 -31.58
CA GLN A 284 -5.88 -10.63 -30.50
C GLN A 284 -6.25 -12.12 -30.32
N VAL A 285 -7.54 -12.44 -30.35
CA VAL A 285 -7.99 -13.85 -30.30
C VAL A 285 -7.46 -14.66 -31.49
N ALA A 286 -7.50 -14.10 -32.71
CA ALA A 286 -6.95 -14.76 -33.89
C ALA A 286 -5.43 -14.98 -33.80
N LEU A 287 -4.68 -14.01 -33.27
CA LEU A 287 -3.24 -14.13 -33.02
C LEU A 287 -2.93 -15.26 -32.03
N TYR A 288 -3.66 -15.31 -30.92
CA TYR A 288 -3.56 -16.37 -29.90
C TYR A 288 -3.96 -17.74 -30.46
N GLU A 289 -5.07 -17.85 -31.19
CA GLU A 289 -5.46 -19.13 -31.80
C GLU A 289 -4.50 -19.57 -32.90
N GLN A 290 -3.89 -18.62 -33.62
CA GLN A 290 -2.83 -18.91 -34.59
C GLN A 290 -1.57 -19.43 -33.88
N SER A 291 -1.21 -18.85 -32.74
CA SER A 291 -0.05 -19.34 -31.97
C SER A 291 -0.27 -20.75 -31.44
N LEU A 292 -1.51 -21.16 -31.16
CA LEU A 292 -1.85 -22.53 -30.78
C LEU A 292 -1.83 -23.56 -31.94
N GLN A 293 -1.75 -23.13 -33.20
CA GLN A 293 -1.75 -24.05 -34.34
C GLN A 293 -0.54 -25.00 -34.32
N GLY A 294 -0.80 -26.27 -34.64
CA GLY A 294 0.20 -27.34 -34.68
C GLY A 294 0.40 -28.09 -33.37
N ILE A 295 -0.34 -27.72 -32.32
CA ILE A 295 -0.42 -28.45 -31.05
C ILE A 295 -1.64 -29.39 -31.10
N ASP A 296 -1.47 -30.64 -30.71
CA ASP A 296 -2.57 -31.60 -30.60
C ASP A 296 -3.32 -31.39 -29.27
N ILE A 297 -4.10 -30.31 -29.20
CA ILE A 297 -4.86 -29.90 -28.01
C ILE A 297 -6.38 -29.94 -28.30
N PRO A 298 -7.20 -30.37 -27.31
CA PRO A 298 -8.62 -30.14 -27.38
C PRO A 298 -8.90 -28.64 -27.40
N MET A 299 -9.45 -28.13 -28.51
CA MET A 299 -9.59 -26.69 -28.75
C MET A 299 -10.40 -25.95 -27.66
N ASN A 300 -11.30 -26.66 -26.98
CA ASN A 300 -12.11 -26.11 -25.89
C ASN A 300 -11.28 -25.77 -24.64
N THR A 301 -10.14 -26.42 -24.43
CA THR A 301 -9.26 -26.20 -23.25
C THR A 301 -8.68 -24.79 -23.26
N PHE A 302 -8.16 -24.37 -24.41
CA PHE A 302 -7.49 -23.07 -24.57
C PHE A 302 -8.44 -21.96 -25.03
N ARG A 303 -9.66 -22.31 -25.49
CA ARG A 303 -10.78 -21.36 -25.66
C ARG A 303 -11.50 -21.09 -24.34
N ASN A 304 -10.73 -20.65 -23.35
CA ASN A 304 -11.21 -20.27 -22.03
C ASN A 304 -10.67 -18.87 -21.71
N VAL A 305 -11.52 -17.98 -21.20
CA VAL A 305 -11.13 -16.59 -20.94
C VAL A 305 -10.01 -16.48 -19.91
N ARG A 306 -9.99 -17.32 -18.87
CA ARG A 306 -8.89 -17.34 -17.87
C ARG A 306 -7.58 -17.78 -18.52
N VAL A 307 -7.63 -18.83 -19.34
CA VAL A 307 -6.45 -19.38 -20.02
C VAL A 307 -5.89 -18.36 -21.01
N PHE A 308 -6.76 -17.70 -21.78
CA PHE A 308 -6.36 -16.62 -22.68
C PHE A 308 -5.65 -15.50 -21.90
N LEU A 309 -6.27 -14.96 -20.85
CA LEU A 309 -5.67 -13.85 -20.09
C LEU A 309 -4.34 -14.24 -19.43
N ALA A 310 -4.22 -15.48 -18.96
CA ALA A 310 -3.01 -15.96 -18.29
C ALA A 310 -1.85 -16.23 -19.25
N LEU A 311 -2.14 -16.63 -20.50
CA LEU A 311 -1.12 -17.12 -21.43
C LEU A 311 -0.93 -16.23 -22.66
N TYR A 312 -1.72 -15.17 -22.84
CA TYR A 312 -1.72 -14.38 -24.08
C TYR A 312 -0.30 -13.90 -24.45
N ASP A 313 0.38 -13.20 -23.54
CA ASP A 313 1.70 -12.64 -23.80
C ASP A 313 2.70 -13.75 -24.12
N GLU A 314 2.80 -14.78 -23.28
CA GLU A 314 3.73 -15.90 -23.48
C GLU A 314 3.47 -16.66 -24.79
N MET A 315 2.19 -16.90 -25.13
CA MET A 315 1.81 -17.59 -26.36
C MET A 315 2.04 -16.75 -27.62
N VAL A 316 1.96 -15.43 -27.53
CA VAL A 316 2.16 -14.54 -28.69
C VAL A 316 3.63 -14.19 -28.87
N GLU A 317 4.36 -13.97 -27.77
CA GLU A 317 5.77 -13.62 -27.79
C GLU A 317 6.68 -14.83 -28.00
N ASN A 318 6.39 -15.95 -27.32
CA ASN A 318 7.24 -17.16 -27.30
C ASN A 318 6.47 -18.45 -27.65
N PRO A 319 5.70 -18.50 -28.77
CA PRO A 319 4.84 -19.64 -29.10
C PRO A 319 5.58 -20.98 -29.17
N ASP A 320 6.81 -20.98 -29.68
CA ASP A 320 7.59 -22.21 -29.85
C ASP A 320 8.03 -22.83 -28.51
N HIS A 321 8.25 -22.01 -27.48
CA HIS A 321 8.60 -22.48 -26.14
C HIS A 321 7.45 -23.30 -25.56
N ILE A 322 6.26 -22.73 -25.51
CA ILE A 322 5.08 -23.42 -24.98
C ILE A 322 4.70 -24.64 -25.83
N LYS A 323 4.80 -24.55 -27.16
CA LYS A 323 4.59 -25.70 -28.05
C LYS A 323 5.52 -26.86 -27.72
N HIS A 324 6.80 -26.56 -27.53
CA HIS A 324 7.79 -27.56 -27.19
C HIS A 324 7.46 -28.19 -25.84
N LEU A 325 7.15 -27.36 -24.84
CA LEU A 325 6.81 -27.79 -23.49
C LEU A 325 5.60 -28.72 -23.46
N LEU A 326 4.50 -28.34 -24.13
CA LEU A 326 3.27 -29.15 -24.22
C LEU A 326 3.49 -30.45 -25.00
N LYS A 327 4.38 -30.45 -25.99
CA LYS A 327 4.70 -31.65 -26.77
C LYS A 327 5.53 -32.65 -25.95
N GLU A 328 6.48 -32.15 -25.17
CA GLU A 328 7.31 -32.98 -24.29
C GLU A 328 6.53 -33.46 -23.06
N ASN A 329 5.57 -32.66 -22.59
CA ASN A 329 4.80 -32.90 -21.38
C ASN A 329 3.28 -32.79 -21.66
N PRO A 330 2.67 -33.76 -22.38
CA PRO A 330 1.27 -33.66 -22.80
C PRO A 330 0.27 -33.56 -21.65
N PHE A 331 0.63 -34.02 -20.45
CA PHE A 331 -0.26 -33.93 -19.27
C PHE A 331 -0.55 -32.48 -18.87
N LEU A 332 0.29 -31.51 -19.24
CA LEU A 332 0.05 -30.10 -18.98
C LEU A 332 -1.22 -29.58 -19.68
N ILE A 333 -1.64 -30.24 -20.77
CA ILE A 333 -2.92 -29.97 -21.44
C ILE A 333 -4.08 -30.33 -20.50
N ASP A 334 -3.99 -31.50 -19.85
CA ASP A 334 -4.98 -31.97 -18.90
C ASP A 334 -4.99 -31.06 -17.66
N ALA A 335 -3.81 -30.63 -17.18
CA ALA A 335 -3.69 -29.69 -16.06
C ALA A 335 -4.44 -28.37 -16.33
N VAL A 336 -4.20 -27.74 -17.48
CA VAL A 336 -4.88 -26.50 -17.89
C VAL A 336 -6.39 -26.74 -18.09
N GLY A 337 -6.77 -27.87 -18.68
CA GLY A 337 -8.18 -28.19 -18.97
C GLY A 337 -9.01 -28.48 -17.73
N ASN A 338 -8.45 -29.23 -16.79
CA ASN A 338 -9.16 -29.63 -15.57
C ASN A 338 -9.11 -28.54 -14.50
N ASN A 339 -8.09 -27.68 -14.52
CA ASN A 339 -7.98 -26.52 -13.63
C ASN A 339 -7.49 -25.27 -14.38
N ALA A 340 -8.38 -24.59 -15.09
CA ALA A 340 -8.03 -23.38 -15.86
C ALA A 340 -7.48 -22.21 -15.02
N ARG A 341 -7.65 -22.24 -13.69
CA ARG A 341 -7.15 -21.20 -12.79
C ARG A 341 -5.68 -21.41 -12.43
N PHE A 342 -5.30 -22.64 -12.09
CA PHE A 342 -3.97 -22.93 -11.55
C PHE A 342 -3.13 -23.86 -12.45
N GLY A 343 -3.75 -24.62 -13.34
CA GLY A 343 -3.05 -25.39 -14.37
C GLY A 343 -2.25 -24.50 -15.33
N THR A 344 -2.66 -23.25 -15.54
CA THR A 344 -1.86 -22.26 -16.29
C THR A 344 -0.60 -21.84 -15.53
N LYS A 345 -0.65 -21.73 -14.20
CA LYS A 345 0.53 -21.47 -13.36
C LYS A 345 1.51 -22.65 -13.41
N LEU A 346 0.99 -23.88 -13.36
CA LEU A 346 1.82 -25.07 -13.57
C LEU A 346 2.48 -25.02 -14.95
N LEU A 347 1.72 -24.78 -16.03
CA LEU A 347 2.27 -24.69 -17.39
C LEU A 347 3.41 -23.67 -17.49
N THR A 348 3.24 -22.47 -16.94
CA THR A 348 4.25 -21.40 -17.05
C THR A 348 5.48 -21.66 -16.17
N SER A 349 5.32 -22.36 -15.06
CA SER A 349 6.42 -22.63 -14.10
C SER A 349 7.16 -23.92 -14.39
N PHE A 350 6.55 -24.87 -15.10
CA PHE A 350 7.05 -26.24 -15.25
C PHE A 350 8.47 -26.32 -15.80
N SER A 351 8.87 -25.42 -16.71
CA SER A 351 10.21 -25.44 -17.28
C SER A 351 11.31 -25.12 -16.26
N GLN A 352 10.97 -24.37 -15.21
CA GLN A 352 11.89 -23.86 -14.18
C GLN A 352 12.15 -24.88 -13.06
N PHE A 353 11.23 -25.82 -12.86
CA PHE A 353 11.37 -26.85 -11.84
C PHE A 353 12.59 -27.75 -12.06
N ASP A 354 13.11 -28.28 -10.96
CA ASP A 354 14.19 -29.24 -10.98
C ASP A 354 13.74 -30.59 -11.53
N THR A 355 14.65 -31.56 -11.53
CA THR A 355 14.35 -32.89 -12.09
C THR A 355 13.35 -33.66 -11.24
N LEU A 356 13.41 -33.54 -9.91
CA LEU A 356 12.56 -34.30 -8.99
C LEU A 356 11.12 -33.78 -9.04
N ALA A 357 10.91 -32.47 -8.92
CA ALA A 357 9.59 -31.86 -8.99
C ALA A 357 8.89 -32.16 -10.33
N LYS A 358 9.64 -32.12 -11.44
CA LYS A 358 9.12 -32.53 -12.77
C LYS A 358 8.71 -34.00 -12.78
N GLU A 359 9.50 -34.89 -12.18
CA GLU A 359 9.22 -36.32 -12.09
C GLU A 359 7.99 -36.61 -11.23
N GLU A 360 7.86 -35.97 -10.07
CA GLU A 360 6.74 -36.08 -9.15
C GLU A 360 5.42 -35.65 -9.79
N ILE A 361 5.38 -34.43 -10.34
CA ILE A 361 4.20 -33.88 -11.00
C ILE A 361 3.80 -34.77 -12.18
N SER A 362 4.76 -35.13 -13.04
CA SER A 362 4.49 -35.99 -14.20
C SER A 362 3.96 -37.37 -13.79
N SER A 363 4.50 -37.93 -12.70
CA SER A 363 4.11 -39.24 -12.18
C SER A 363 2.69 -39.20 -11.61
N LEU A 364 2.32 -38.17 -10.85
CA LEU A 364 0.96 -37.99 -10.34
C LEU A 364 -0.08 -37.98 -11.47
N TYR A 365 0.19 -37.21 -12.54
CA TYR A 365 -0.69 -37.17 -13.72
C TYR A 365 -0.74 -38.52 -14.46
N ALA A 366 0.39 -39.22 -14.59
CA ALA A 366 0.44 -40.55 -15.19
C ALA A 366 -0.38 -41.57 -14.39
N TYR A 367 -0.22 -41.58 -13.06
CA TYR A 367 -0.97 -42.47 -12.17
C TYR A 367 -2.47 -42.19 -12.19
N LYS A 368 -2.88 -40.92 -12.13
CA LYS A 368 -4.27 -40.51 -12.30
C LYS A 368 -4.85 -41.05 -13.61
N LYS A 369 -4.13 -40.87 -14.72
CA LYS A 369 -4.56 -41.35 -16.04
C LYS A 369 -4.76 -42.86 -16.08
N ASP A 370 -3.82 -43.62 -15.53
CA ASP A 370 -3.90 -45.09 -15.47
C ASP A 370 -5.04 -45.58 -14.58
N ILE A 371 -5.27 -44.91 -13.45
CA ILE A 371 -6.38 -45.20 -12.53
C ILE A 371 -7.70 -44.93 -13.22
N LEU A 372 -7.88 -43.77 -13.84
CA LEU A 372 -9.12 -43.42 -14.55
C LEU A 372 -9.37 -44.32 -15.77
N ALA A 373 -8.31 -44.80 -16.44
CA ALA A 373 -8.45 -45.80 -17.50
C ALA A 373 -8.96 -47.16 -16.95
N SER A 374 -8.53 -47.53 -15.75
CA SER A 374 -8.90 -48.79 -15.08
C SER A 374 -10.24 -48.72 -14.34
N TYR A 375 -10.59 -47.53 -13.84
CA TYR A 375 -11.77 -47.23 -13.04
C TYR A 375 -12.48 -45.95 -13.54
N PRO A 376 -13.14 -45.96 -14.72
CA PRO A 376 -13.63 -44.73 -15.36
C PRO A 376 -14.74 -43.96 -14.63
N HIS A 377 -15.30 -44.54 -13.58
CA HIS A 377 -16.39 -43.95 -12.79
C HIS A 377 -15.95 -43.60 -11.36
N ILE A 378 -14.67 -43.76 -11.03
CA ILE A 378 -14.16 -43.35 -9.73
C ILE A 378 -14.12 -41.83 -9.67
N ASP A 379 -14.60 -41.26 -8.57
CA ASP A 379 -14.48 -39.84 -8.30
C ASP A 379 -13.04 -39.54 -7.85
N PRO A 380 -12.29 -38.68 -8.56
CA PRO A 380 -10.93 -38.29 -8.15
C PRO A 380 -10.86 -37.70 -6.74
N ALA A 381 -11.93 -37.09 -6.23
CA ALA A 381 -11.97 -36.53 -4.88
C ALA A 381 -12.25 -37.57 -3.77
N SER A 382 -12.46 -38.84 -4.13
CA SER A 382 -12.85 -39.89 -3.18
C SER A 382 -11.68 -40.58 -2.49
N ALA A 383 -11.91 -41.09 -1.28
CA ALA A 383 -10.96 -41.96 -0.56
C ALA A 383 -10.53 -43.18 -1.38
N GLY A 384 -11.43 -43.74 -2.20
CA GLY A 384 -11.11 -44.86 -3.09
C GLY A 384 -10.06 -44.51 -4.15
N PHE A 385 -10.14 -43.31 -4.73
CA PHE A 385 -9.13 -42.82 -5.67
C PHE A 385 -7.79 -42.61 -4.96
N ARG A 386 -7.82 -42.00 -3.77
CA ARG A 386 -6.62 -41.79 -2.93
C ARG A 386 -5.89 -43.09 -2.63
N ILE A 387 -6.60 -44.14 -2.23
CA ILE A 387 -5.98 -45.45 -1.94
C ILE A 387 -5.27 -46.01 -3.19
N LEU A 388 -5.86 -45.86 -4.37
CA LEU A 388 -5.24 -46.28 -5.63
C LEU A 388 -4.01 -45.43 -5.98
N MET A 389 -4.05 -44.12 -5.74
CA MET A 389 -2.89 -43.23 -5.92
C MET A 389 -1.75 -43.64 -4.99
N GLN A 390 -2.04 -43.84 -3.70
CA GLN A 390 -1.04 -44.26 -2.73
C GLN A 390 -0.44 -45.61 -3.06
N GLU A 391 -1.23 -46.57 -3.57
CA GLU A 391 -0.70 -47.85 -4.04
C GLU A 391 0.32 -47.68 -5.17
N ARG A 392 0.14 -46.70 -6.06
CA ARG A 392 1.13 -46.37 -7.11
C ARG A 392 2.39 -45.70 -6.54
N LEU A 393 2.23 -44.90 -5.48
CA LEU A 393 3.32 -44.16 -4.84
C LEU A 393 4.18 -45.01 -3.90
N LYS A 394 3.75 -46.21 -3.50
CA LYS A 394 4.54 -47.08 -2.58
C LYS A 394 5.96 -47.37 -3.08
N ASP A 395 6.11 -47.58 -4.38
CA ASP A 395 7.40 -47.88 -5.01
C ASP A 395 8.09 -46.60 -5.53
N PHE A 396 7.53 -45.42 -5.27
CA PHE A 396 8.10 -44.14 -5.69
C PHE A 396 9.13 -43.67 -4.66
N LYS A 397 10.38 -43.50 -5.11
CA LYS A 397 11.50 -42.97 -4.30
C LYS A 397 11.62 -43.71 -2.95
N GLU A 398 11.69 -42.97 -1.84
CA GLU A 398 11.92 -43.48 -0.50
C GLU A 398 10.60 -43.88 0.20
N ASN A 399 9.45 -43.79 -0.46
CA ASN A 399 8.17 -44.16 0.17
C ASN A 399 8.16 -45.59 0.75
N ALA A 400 8.84 -46.54 0.11
CA ALA A 400 8.93 -47.91 0.64
C ALA A 400 9.65 -47.95 1.99
N SER A 401 10.81 -47.29 2.11
CA SER A 401 11.58 -47.17 3.35
C SER A 401 10.83 -46.33 4.39
N THR A 402 10.21 -45.21 3.99
CA THR A 402 9.37 -44.38 4.87
C THR A 402 8.27 -45.20 5.54
N LEU A 403 7.55 -46.02 4.76
CA LEU A 403 6.50 -46.88 5.30
C LEU A 403 7.04 -47.98 6.22
N GLU A 404 8.25 -48.49 5.96
CA GLU A 404 8.92 -49.44 6.87
C GLU A 404 9.24 -48.77 8.21
N TYR A 405 9.83 -47.57 8.20
CA TYR A 405 10.14 -46.81 9.42
C TYR A 405 8.89 -46.48 10.24
N LEU A 406 7.81 -46.00 9.60
CA LEU A 406 6.54 -45.76 10.28
C LEU A 406 6.04 -47.03 11.00
N ALA A 407 6.15 -48.20 10.36
CA ALA A 407 5.75 -49.47 10.96
C ALA A 407 6.65 -49.90 12.13
N GLU A 408 7.97 -49.70 12.01
CA GLU A 408 8.96 -49.97 13.07
C GLU A 408 8.70 -49.10 14.30
N ASP A 409 8.27 -47.86 14.08
CA ASP A 409 7.92 -46.86 15.09
C ASP A 409 6.49 -47.01 15.64
N GLY A 410 5.81 -48.12 15.31
CA GLY A 410 4.53 -48.49 15.91
C GLY A 410 3.30 -47.81 15.30
N ILE A 411 3.45 -47.09 14.19
CA ILE A 411 2.33 -46.50 13.45
C ILE A 411 1.65 -47.60 12.63
N ASP A 412 0.31 -47.67 12.70
CA ASP A 412 -0.47 -48.59 11.86
C ASP A 412 -0.51 -48.06 10.43
N VAL A 413 0.49 -48.44 9.62
CA VAL A 413 0.65 -48.02 8.21
C VAL A 413 -0.60 -48.28 7.37
N ARG A 414 -1.35 -49.35 7.67
CA ARG A 414 -2.59 -49.60 6.95
C ARG A 414 -3.62 -48.53 7.27
N LYS A 415 -3.78 -48.18 8.55
CA LYS A 415 -4.70 -47.13 8.95
C LYS A 415 -4.23 -45.74 8.53
N TRP A 416 -2.93 -45.48 8.57
CA TRP A 416 -2.30 -44.27 8.04
C TRP A 416 -2.71 -44.02 6.58
N LEU A 417 -2.49 -45.02 5.71
CA LEU A 417 -2.80 -44.91 4.29
C LEU A 417 -4.30 -45.02 3.97
N GLU A 418 -5.00 -45.99 4.54
CA GLU A 418 -6.38 -46.34 4.16
C GLU A 418 -7.46 -45.62 4.98
N TYR A 419 -7.13 -44.55 5.73
CA TYR A 419 -8.11 -43.83 6.55
C TYR A 419 -9.22 -43.19 5.70
N ASP A 420 -10.41 -43.78 5.68
CA ASP A 420 -11.49 -43.47 4.75
C ASP A 420 -12.63 -42.62 5.34
N GLU A 421 -12.51 -42.18 6.60
CA GLU A 421 -13.54 -41.32 7.19
C GLU A 421 -13.57 -39.94 6.50
N GLU A 422 -14.76 -39.52 6.09
CA GLU A 422 -15.07 -38.17 5.67
C GLU A 422 -16.07 -37.55 6.66
N ARG A 423 -15.90 -36.26 6.95
CA ARG A 423 -16.82 -35.52 7.82
C ARG A 423 -17.50 -34.42 7.03
N PHE A 424 -18.83 -34.34 7.17
CA PHE A 424 -19.62 -33.28 6.56
C PHE A 424 -20.24 -32.42 7.66
N PHE A 425 -20.19 -31.10 7.47
CA PHE A 425 -20.80 -30.13 8.37
C PHE A 425 -21.24 -28.91 7.58
N ASP A 426 -22.23 -28.18 8.08
CA ASP A 426 -22.60 -26.88 7.53
C ASP A 426 -21.93 -25.78 8.36
N LEU A 427 -21.46 -24.72 7.71
CA LEU A 427 -21.04 -23.51 8.41
C LEU A 427 -22.20 -22.97 9.24
N GLY A 428 -21.95 -22.79 10.53
CA GLY A 428 -22.94 -22.32 11.49
C GLY A 428 -23.14 -20.81 11.40
N LYS A 429 -23.43 -20.21 12.55
CA LYS A 429 -23.39 -18.75 12.65
C LYS A 429 -21.95 -18.29 12.65
N GLU A 430 -21.72 -17.14 12.02
CA GLU A 430 -20.45 -16.43 12.10
C GLU A 430 -20.07 -16.22 13.57
N ASP A 431 -18.80 -16.43 13.88
CA ASP A 431 -18.25 -16.24 15.19
C ASP A 431 -18.36 -14.76 15.60
N ASP A 432 -18.75 -14.49 16.85
CA ASP A 432 -18.70 -13.15 17.45
C ASP A 432 -17.26 -12.85 17.92
N VAL A 433 -16.31 -12.92 16.98
CA VAL A 433 -14.89 -12.65 17.21
C VAL A 433 -14.65 -11.17 16.89
N PRO A 434 -14.09 -10.39 17.84
CA PRO A 434 -13.77 -8.99 17.62
C PRO A 434 -12.81 -8.84 16.46
N PHE A 435 -12.94 -7.74 15.74
CA PHE A 435 -12.15 -7.51 14.55
C PHE A 435 -10.65 -7.50 14.86
N SER A 436 -10.22 -7.00 16.02
CA SER A 436 -8.80 -7.06 16.44
C SER A 436 -8.27 -8.49 16.54
N GLU A 437 -9.06 -9.47 16.97
CA GLU A 437 -8.58 -10.85 17.02
C GLU A 437 -8.48 -11.47 15.62
N GLN A 438 -9.34 -11.07 14.67
CA GLN A 438 -9.30 -11.54 13.28
C GLN A 438 -8.04 -11.05 12.55
N ILE A 439 -7.58 -9.82 12.81
CA ILE A 439 -6.42 -9.22 12.11
C ILE A 439 -5.10 -9.33 12.88
N LYS A 440 -5.09 -9.96 14.05
CA LYS A 440 -3.93 -10.03 14.95
C LYS A 440 -2.67 -10.60 14.29
N SER A 441 -2.78 -11.80 13.71
CA SER A 441 -1.64 -12.45 13.06
C SER A 441 -1.18 -11.69 11.81
N PRO A 442 -2.09 -11.29 10.90
CA PRO A 442 -1.71 -10.48 9.73
C PRO A 442 -0.99 -9.17 10.07
N VAL A 443 -1.48 -8.39 11.04
CA VAL A 443 -0.85 -7.12 11.43
C VAL A 443 0.55 -7.33 12.01
N LYS A 444 0.73 -8.38 12.82
CA LYS A 444 2.04 -8.72 13.39
C LYS A 444 3.04 -9.17 12.33
N ARG A 445 2.60 -10.02 11.40
CA ARG A 445 3.44 -10.49 10.29
C ARG A 445 3.82 -9.36 9.35
N ILE A 446 2.90 -8.44 9.02
CA ILE A 446 3.22 -7.23 8.23
C ILE A 446 4.33 -6.39 8.89
N ASP A 447 4.27 -6.17 10.20
CA ASP A 447 5.31 -5.43 10.93
C ASP A 447 6.66 -6.16 10.89
N ALA A 448 6.65 -7.48 11.09
CA ALA A 448 7.85 -8.32 11.02
C ALA A 448 8.47 -8.31 9.61
N SER A 449 7.70 -8.64 8.57
CA SER A 449 8.16 -8.72 7.18
C SER A 449 8.71 -7.39 6.67
N LEU A 450 8.05 -6.27 6.97
CA LEU A 450 8.57 -4.95 6.59
C LEU A 450 9.81 -4.55 7.41
N GLY A 451 9.86 -4.95 8.68
CA GLY A 451 11.04 -4.81 9.53
C GLY A 451 12.27 -5.54 8.95
N ASN A 452 12.08 -6.80 8.56
CA ASN A 452 13.09 -7.63 7.90
C ASN A 452 13.54 -6.99 6.59
N TYR A 453 12.59 -6.55 5.75
CA TYR A 453 12.89 -5.84 4.51
C TYR A 453 13.77 -4.61 4.73
N PHE A 454 13.42 -3.74 5.69
CA PHE A 454 14.25 -2.57 5.97
C PHE A 454 15.64 -2.93 6.51
N ASN A 455 15.74 -3.96 7.34
CA ASN A 455 17.04 -4.41 7.85
C ASN A 455 17.93 -4.91 6.71
N ARG A 456 17.40 -5.74 5.81
CA ARG A 456 18.13 -6.27 4.67
C ARG A 456 18.54 -5.18 3.68
N VAL A 457 17.62 -4.27 3.33
CA VAL A 457 17.96 -3.08 2.51
C VAL A 457 19.10 -2.30 3.16
N ARG A 458 19.05 -2.11 4.49
CA ARG A 458 20.11 -1.40 5.22
C ARG A 458 21.45 -2.14 5.14
N GLU A 459 21.46 -3.46 5.22
CA GLU A 459 22.66 -4.28 5.14
C GLU A 459 23.30 -4.25 3.76
N VAL A 460 22.55 -4.58 2.72
CA VAL A 460 23.05 -4.62 1.33
C VAL A 460 23.54 -3.24 0.91
N VAL A 461 22.77 -2.19 1.20
CA VAL A 461 23.14 -0.83 0.78
C VAL A 461 24.30 -0.26 1.60
N ARG A 462 24.58 -0.79 2.80
CA ARG A 462 25.71 -0.33 3.65
C ARG A 462 27.06 -0.56 2.99
N GLU A 463 27.21 -1.58 2.15
CA GLU A 463 28.44 -1.80 1.37
C GLU A 463 28.76 -0.63 0.43
N TYR A 464 27.73 0.08 -0.01
CA TYR A 464 27.83 1.23 -0.91
C TYR A 464 27.84 2.56 -0.17
N LYS A 465 27.82 2.56 1.16
CA LYS A 465 27.68 3.76 1.99
C LYS A 465 28.64 4.88 1.59
N ASP A 466 29.92 4.57 1.39
CA ASP A 466 30.93 5.57 1.01
C ASP A 466 30.59 6.26 -0.32
N ILE A 467 30.03 5.53 -1.28
CA ILE A 467 29.62 6.08 -2.58
C ILE A 467 28.36 6.94 -2.41
N LEU A 468 27.40 6.46 -1.61
CA LEU A 468 26.07 7.05 -1.46
C LEU A 468 26.05 8.27 -0.52
N GLU A 469 26.95 8.33 0.47
CA GLU A 469 27.11 9.50 1.35
C GLU A 469 27.74 10.70 0.63
N HIS A 470 28.48 10.47 -0.46
CA HIS A 470 29.08 11.54 -1.26
C HIS A 470 28.27 11.87 -2.53
N ALA A 471 27.17 11.15 -2.75
CA ALA A 471 26.28 11.37 -3.85
C ALA A 471 25.19 12.39 -3.50
N GLU A 472 25.36 13.62 -3.96
CA GLU A 472 24.35 14.67 -3.79
C GLU A 472 23.14 14.43 -4.72
N LEU A 473 21.95 14.65 -4.17
CA LEU A 473 20.70 14.69 -4.92
C LEU A 473 20.26 16.15 -5.14
N PRO A 474 19.75 16.50 -6.34
CA PRO A 474 19.10 17.77 -6.56
C PRO A 474 17.90 17.89 -5.60
N SER A 475 17.84 18.99 -4.85
CA SER A 475 16.66 19.28 -4.04
C SER A 475 15.50 19.71 -4.95
N GLU A 476 14.27 19.22 -4.73
CA GLU A 476 13.09 19.71 -5.45
C GLU A 476 12.94 21.22 -5.28
N LYS A 477 13.18 21.71 -4.06
CA LYS A 477 13.19 23.14 -3.72
C LYS A 477 14.32 23.88 -4.43
N GLU A 478 15.49 23.26 -4.59
CA GLU A 478 16.57 23.84 -5.40
C GLU A 478 16.18 23.93 -6.88
N THR A 479 15.52 22.90 -7.41
CA THR A 479 15.05 22.85 -8.80
C THR A 479 14.02 23.93 -9.07
N GLU A 480 13.05 24.10 -8.17
CA GLU A 480 12.05 25.18 -8.22
C GLU A 480 12.72 26.56 -8.16
N LEU A 481 13.65 26.77 -7.21
CA LEU A 481 14.38 28.03 -7.10
C LEU A 481 15.23 28.33 -8.34
N ARG A 482 15.81 27.32 -8.99
CA ARG A 482 16.58 27.46 -10.23
C ARG A 482 15.69 27.83 -11.42
N VAL A 483 14.50 27.24 -11.53
CA VAL A 483 13.51 27.64 -12.55
C VAL A 483 13.06 29.09 -12.33
N ASN A 484 12.77 29.47 -11.09
CA ASN A 484 12.41 30.84 -10.73
C ASN A 484 13.56 31.84 -11.01
N LEU A 485 14.81 31.41 -10.80
CA LEU A 485 16.00 32.20 -11.10
C LEU A 485 16.15 32.45 -12.61
N GLU A 486 15.91 31.44 -13.45
CA GLU A 486 15.94 31.60 -14.90
C GLU A 486 14.83 32.54 -15.41
N ASP A 487 13.62 32.42 -14.89
CA ASP A 487 12.51 33.32 -15.23
C ASP A 487 12.78 34.77 -14.78
N MET A 488 13.34 34.98 -13.58
CA MET A 488 13.77 36.31 -13.14
C MET A 488 14.88 36.89 -14.02
N ARG A 489 15.85 36.08 -14.45
CA ARG A 489 16.91 36.52 -15.38
C ARG A 489 16.33 36.90 -16.74
N ALA A 490 15.36 36.15 -17.27
CA ALA A 490 14.67 36.51 -18.50
C ALA A 490 13.89 37.84 -18.36
N LYS A 491 13.23 38.05 -17.23
CA LYS A 491 12.55 39.32 -16.91
C LYS A 491 13.53 40.50 -16.76
N GLN A 492 14.74 40.26 -16.25
CA GLN A 492 15.79 41.28 -16.15
C GLN A 492 16.22 41.77 -17.54
N VAL A 493 16.49 40.84 -18.46
CA VAL A 493 16.87 41.15 -19.85
C VAL A 493 15.79 42.00 -20.54
N ASN A 494 14.51 41.64 -20.35
CA ASN A 494 13.40 42.42 -20.91
C ASN A 494 13.29 43.83 -20.31
N ALA A 495 13.56 43.98 -19.00
CA ALA A 495 13.56 45.29 -18.33
C ALA A 495 14.75 46.18 -18.75
N GLU A 496 15.90 45.57 -19.05
CA GLU A 496 17.08 46.26 -19.60
C GLU A 496 16.82 46.77 -21.01
N ILE A 497 16.16 45.98 -21.86
CA ILE A 497 15.75 46.39 -23.21
C ILE A 497 14.77 47.57 -23.17
N SER A 498 13.88 47.62 -22.17
CA SER A 498 12.92 48.72 -22.01
C SER A 498 13.48 49.97 -21.31
N GLY A 499 14.74 49.95 -20.84
CA GLY A 499 15.41 51.10 -20.22
C GLY A 499 14.92 51.48 -18.80
N ASP A 500 14.21 50.59 -18.10
CA ASP A 500 13.65 50.87 -16.77
C ASP A 500 14.63 50.48 -15.66
N THR A 501 15.52 51.41 -15.33
CA THR A 501 16.63 51.22 -14.38
C THR A 501 16.18 50.88 -12.96
N ALA A 502 15.01 51.33 -12.51
CA ALA A 502 14.46 50.99 -11.20
C ALA A 502 13.96 49.54 -11.16
N LYS A 503 13.32 49.09 -12.25
CA LYS A 503 12.86 47.72 -12.41
C LYS A 503 14.02 46.73 -12.53
N VAL A 504 15.10 47.08 -13.24
CA VAL A 504 16.33 46.28 -13.32
C VAL A 504 16.97 46.12 -11.93
N ALA A 505 17.04 47.19 -11.13
CA ALA A 505 17.59 47.12 -9.77
C ALA A 505 16.71 46.27 -8.83
N GLY A 506 15.38 46.33 -8.97
CA GLY A 506 14.44 45.49 -8.22
C GLY A 506 14.57 44.00 -8.56
N ILE A 507 14.61 43.67 -9.86
CA ILE A 507 14.80 42.29 -10.33
C ILE A 507 16.17 41.75 -9.89
N GLY A 508 17.23 42.57 -9.97
CA GLY A 508 18.56 42.18 -9.50
C GLY A 508 18.62 41.80 -8.01
N LYS A 509 17.83 42.46 -7.15
CA LYS A 509 17.71 42.08 -5.74
C LYS A 509 17.00 40.74 -5.55
N GLY A 510 15.98 40.45 -6.36
CA GLY A 510 15.28 39.17 -6.32
C GLY A 510 16.15 38.01 -6.80
N ILE A 511 16.93 38.21 -7.86
CA ILE A 511 17.95 37.26 -8.32
C ILE A 511 18.95 36.97 -7.22
N ALA A 512 19.53 38.00 -6.59
CA ALA A 512 20.49 37.84 -5.49
C ALA A 512 19.89 37.23 -4.21
N ASN A 513 18.56 37.22 -4.07
CA ASN A 513 17.87 36.53 -2.98
C ASN A 513 17.65 35.05 -3.32
N LEU A 514 17.22 34.73 -4.54
CA LEU A 514 17.08 33.36 -5.02
C LEU A 514 18.44 32.63 -5.01
N GLU A 515 19.51 33.28 -5.46
CA GLU A 515 20.87 32.74 -5.40
C GLU A 515 21.29 32.43 -3.95
N ARG A 516 21.01 33.34 -3.01
CA ARG A 516 21.27 33.09 -1.58
C ARG A 516 20.46 31.95 -0.99
N GLN A 517 19.20 31.80 -1.42
CA GLN A 517 18.35 30.70 -0.96
C GLN A 517 18.88 29.37 -1.48
N ILE A 518 19.30 29.30 -2.75
CA ILE A 518 19.95 28.13 -3.34
C ILE A 518 21.24 27.80 -2.57
N ASP A 519 22.11 28.79 -2.32
CA ASP A 519 23.36 28.59 -1.57
C ASP A 519 23.16 28.17 -0.10
N SER A 520 21.98 28.46 0.48
CA SER A 520 21.64 28.09 1.85
C SER A 520 21.05 26.69 2.00
N LEU A 521 20.64 26.05 0.90
CA LEU A 521 20.14 24.68 0.92
C LEU A 521 21.31 23.72 1.18
N LYS A 522 21.16 22.86 2.17
CA LYS A 522 22.10 21.75 2.37
C LYS A 522 21.79 20.66 1.33
N PRO A 523 22.79 20.16 0.60
CA PRO A 523 22.61 19.00 -0.26
C PRO A 523 22.12 17.81 0.58
N SER A 524 21.04 17.17 0.16
CA SER A 524 20.68 15.85 0.69
C SER A 524 21.49 14.83 -0.07
N THR A 525 22.10 13.89 0.65
CA THR A 525 22.83 12.79 0.04
C THR A 525 21.88 11.65 -0.25
N VAL A 526 22.23 10.82 -1.25
CA VAL A 526 21.50 9.58 -1.55
C VAL A 526 21.32 8.75 -0.28
N TRP A 527 22.37 8.59 0.51
CA TRP A 527 22.32 7.84 1.78
C TRP A 527 21.31 8.42 2.77
N ASN A 528 21.36 9.74 3.01
CA ASN A 528 20.46 10.38 3.98
C ASN A 528 19.00 10.35 3.53
N LYS A 529 18.75 10.49 2.22
CA LYS A 529 17.41 10.34 1.66
C LYS A 529 16.90 8.91 1.87
N LEU A 530 17.69 7.91 1.54
CA LEU A 530 17.31 6.50 1.67
C LEU A 530 16.95 6.15 3.13
N ILE A 531 17.83 6.47 4.07
CA ILE A 531 17.60 6.19 5.50
C ILE A 531 16.41 7.00 6.02
N GLY A 532 16.23 8.25 5.56
CA GLY A 532 15.07 9.08 5.88
C GLY A 532 13.76 8.47 5.41
N ASP A 533 13.70 8.03 4.15
CA ASP A 533 12.52 7.41 3.55
C ASP A 533 12.18 6.08 4.25
N MET A 534 13.18 5.25 4.56
CA MET A 534 12.99 4.02 5.35
C MET A 534 12.41 4.31 6.73
N ASN A 535 12.97 5.31 7.45
CA ASN A 535 12.49 5.65 8.79
C ASN A 535 11.07 6.21 8.75
N ASN A 536 10.78 7.09 7.79
CA ASN A 536 9.44 7.66 7.60
C ASN A 536 8.43 6.55 7.30
N PHE A 537 8.79 5.61 6.44
CA PHE A 537 7.92 4.50 6.10
C PHE A 537 7.75 3.54 7.29
N GLY A 538 8.82 3.24 8.04
CA GLY A 538 8.74 2.49 9.30
C GLY A 538 7.83 3.15 10.35
N MET A 539 7.73 4.48 10.38
CA MET A 539 6.74 5.17 11.23
C MET A 539 5.30 4.95 10.78
N VAL A 540 5.04 4.76 9.47
CA VAL A 540 3.71 4.41 8.95
C VAL A 540 3.32 3.01 9.43
N VAL A 541 4.23 2.04 9.30
CA VAL A 541 4.03 0.64 9.76
C VAL A 541 3.78 0.60 11.26
N LYS A 542 4.62 1.27 12.06
CA LYS A 542 4.40 1.36 13.52
C LYS A 542 3.07 2.03 13.88
N GLY A 543 2.62 2.96 13.05
CA GLY A 543 1.31 3.59 13.17
C GLY A 543 0.16 2.58 13.02
N LEU A 544 0.27 1.61 12.11
CA LEU A 544 -0.70 0.52 11.98
C LEU A 544 -0.79 -0.31 13.25
N THR A 545 0.35 -0.75 13.80
CA THR A 545 0.39 -1.53 15.06
C THR A 545 -0.20 -0.76 16.24
N THR A 546 0.03 0.55 16.29
CA THR A 546 -0.55 1.42 17.34
C THR A 546 -2.07 1.51 17.25
N GLU A 547 -2.63 1.65 16.04
CA GLU A 547 -4.09 1.69 15.85
C GLU A 547 -4.72 0.32 16.13
N TYR A 548 -4.03 -0.77 15.78
CA TYR A 548 -4.42 -2.14 16.14
C TYR A 548 -4.52 -2.34 17.66
N GLU A 549 -3.49 -1.95 18.42
CA GLU A 549 -3.50 -2.04 19.89
C GLU A 549 -4.63 -1.19 20.51
N ALA A 550 -4.90 -0.01 19.92
CA ALA A 550 -5.99 0.86 20.35
C ALA A 550 -7.37 0.23 20.10
N LEU A 551 -7.57 -0.41 18.94
CA LEU A 551 -8.78 -1.17 18.63
C LEU A 551 -8.98 -2.31 19.62
N GLN A 552 -7.94 -3.11 19.88
CA GLN A 552 -8.02 -4.23 20.83
C GLN A 552 -8.49 -3.76 22.21
N ALA A 553 -7.89 -2.68 22.73
CA ALA A 553 -8.29 -2.10 24.01
C ALA A 553 -9.74 -1.58 24.04
N LEU A 554 -10.23 -1.02 22.92
CA LEU A 554 -11.62 -0.57 22.78
C LEU A 554 -12.60 -1.73 22.78
N GLU A 555 -12.30 -2.81 22.05
CA GLU A 555 -13.13 -4.01 21.98
C GLU A 555 -13.17 -4.77 23.31
N GLU A 556 -12.04 -4.90 24.01
CA GLU A 556 -11.99 -5.42 25.37
C GLU A 556 -12.83 -4.60 26.34
N SER A 557 -12.74 -3.27 26.25
CA SER A 557 -13.56 -2.36 27.06
C SER A 557 -15.05 -2.54 26.79
N ALA A 558 -15.45 -2.68 25.52
CA ALA A 558 -16.85 -2.86 25.12
C ALA A 558 -17.44 -4.17 25.67
N ARG A 559 -16.65 -5.24 25.76
CA ARG A 559 -17.07 -6.53 26.33
C ARG A 559 -17.41 -6.45 27.82
N MET A 560 -16.76 -5.56 28.57
CA MET A 560 -16.95 -5.42 30.01
C MET A 560 -18.10 -4.47 30.39
N VAL A 561 -18.60 -3.69 29.43
CA VAL A 561 -19.61 -2.65 29.67
C VAL A 561 -21.03 -3.21 29.58
N THR A 562 -21.80 -3.00 30.65
CA THR A 562 -23.22 -3.36 30.71
C THR A 562 -24.17 -2.19 30.43
N ASP A 563 -23.68 -0.94 30.50
CA ASP A 563 -24.49 0.25 30.21
C ASP A 563 -24.64 0.48 28.69
N ARG A 564 -25.89 0.59 28.24
CA ARG A 564 -26.19 0.69 26.81
C ARG A 564 -25.70 1.99 26.17
N LYS A 565 -25.66 3.11 26.89
CA LYS A 565 -25.21 4.39 26.32
C LYS A 565 -23.70 4.41 26.18
N GLU A 566 -22.99 3.88 27.18
CA GLU A 566 -21.55 3.71 27.13
C GLU A 566 -21.12 2.73 26.03
N LEU A 567 -21.86 1.62 25.87
CA LEU A 567 -21.62 0.66 24.78
C LEU A 567 -21.77 1.28 23.38
N ILE A 568 -22.76 2.16 23.17
CA ILE A 568 -22.93 2.86 21.88
C ILE A 568 -21.73 3.76 21.60
N VAL A 569 -21.25 4.51 22.60
CA VAL A 569 -20.07 5.38 22.45
C VAL A 569 -18.81 4.56 22.14
N LEU A 570 -18.64 3.40 22.77
CA LEU A 570 -17.52 2.51 22.48
C LEU A 570 -17.62 1.92 21.07
N LYS A 571 -18.81 1.52 20.61
CA LYS A 571 -19.01 1.06 19.23
C LYS A 571 -18.68 2.13 18.19
N GLU A 572 -19.03 3.39 18.43
CA GLU A 572 -18.62 4.50 17.54
C GLU A 572 -17.08 4.70 17.53
N LYS A 573 -16.40 4.48 18.65
CA LYS A 573 -14.93 4.55 18.71
C LYS A 573 -14.27 3.36 18.02
N ILE A 574 -14.85 2.16 18.15
CA ILE A 574 -14.40 0.95 17.45
C ILE A 574 -14.46 1.18 15.94
N GLY A 575 -15.60 1.63 15.41
CA GLY A 575 -15.72 1.92 13.97
C GLY A 575 -14.71 2.96 13.48
N LYS A 576 -14.41 4.00 14.28
CA LYS A 576 -13.35 4.97 13.93
C LYS A 576 -11.95 4.37 13.93
N ALA A 577 -11.67 3.42 14.82
CA ALA A 577 -10.39 2.71 14.86
C ALA A 577 -10.26 1.76 13.66
N GLU A 578 -11.34 1.07 13.28
CA GLU A 578 -11.41 0.26 12.05
C GLU A 578 -11.13 1.11 10.79
N ASP A 579 -11.78 2.27 10.68
CA ASP A 579 -11.52 3.23 9.59
C ASP A 579 -10.06 3.72 9.56
N ALA A 580 -9.48 3.99 10.74
CA ALA A 580 -8.08 4.40 10.86
C ALA A 580 -7.11 3.28 10.43
N ILE A 581 -7.38 2.04 10.81
CA ILE A 581 -6.62 0.86 10.36
C ILE A 581 -6.71 0.73 8.84
N LYS A 582 -7.91 0.89 8.26
CA LYS A 582 -8.11 0.87 6.80
C LYS A 582 -7.27 1.92 6.07
N GLU A 583 -7.24 3.14 6.58
CA GLU A 583 -6.41 4.22 6.04
C GLU A 583 -4.91 3.89 6.17
N LYS A 584 -4.48 3.33 7.31
CA LYS A 584 -3.08 2.94 7.54
C LYS A 584 -2.64 1.81 6.62
N ILE A 585 -3.46 0.78 6.42
CA ILE A 585 -3.17 -0.32 5.49
C ILE A 585 -2.98 0.21 4.06
N ALA A 586 -3.83 1.13 3.60
CA ALA A 586 -3.67 1.76 2.30
C ALA A 586 -2.31 2.52 2.20
N LYS A 587 -1.95 3.28 3.25
CA LYS A 587 -0.67 3.99 3.33
C LYS A 587 0.53 3.05 3.40
N VAL A 588 0.40 1.89 4.04
CA VAL A 588 1.47 0.88 4.09
C VAL A 588 1.76 0.35 2.68
N ASP A 589 0.72 -0.02 1.93
CA ASP A 589 0.87 -0.55 0.57
C ASP A 589 1.43 0.47 -0.44
N ASP A 590 0.87 1.68 -0.42
CA ASP A 590 1.36 2.77 -1.26
C ASP A 590 2.81 3.13 -0.89
N GLY A 591 3.12 3.13 0.42
CA GLY A 591 4.45 3.45 0.95
C GLY A 591 5.53 2.46 0.49
N LEU A 592 5.24 1.17 0.47
CA LEU A 592 6.20 0.15 0.03
C LEU A 592 6.53 0.28 -1.45
N THR A 593 5.50 0.45 -2.28
CA THR A 593 5.67 0.66 -3.73
C THR A 593 6.48 1.94 -4.00
N ALA A 594 6.13 3.04 -3.32
CA ALA A 594 6.84 4.31 -3.46
C ALA A 594 8.31 4.20 -3.00
N PHE A 595 8.56 3.48 -1.91
CA PHE A 595 9.90 3.24 -1.40
C PHE A 595 10.74 2.40 -2.37
N GLN A 596 10.21 1.30 -2.90
CA GLN A 596 10.90 0.44 -3.88
C GLN A 596 11.27 1.20 -5.16
N ASN A 597 10.35 2.01 -5.70
CA ASN A 597 10.62 2.87 -6.85
C ASN A 597 11.73 3.87 -6.53
N THR A 598 11.62 4.54 -5.38
CA THR A 598 12.63 5.50 -4.92
C THR A 598 13.99 4.85 -4.73
N LEU A 599 14.05 3.66 -4.12
CA LEU A 599 15.27 2.88 -3.93
C LEU A 599 15.94 2.61 -5.28
N GLY A 600 15.18 2.10 -6.27
CA GLY A 600 15.70 1.82 -7.61
C GLY A 600 16.20 3.07 -8.34
N GLU A 601 15.43 4.16 -8.31
CA GLU A 601 15.83 5.43 -8.94
C GLU A 601 17.12 5.98 -8.31
N VAL A 602 17.14 6.08 -7.00
CA VAL A 602 18.22 6.71 -6.24
C VAL A 602 19.52 5.90 -6.37
N LEU A 603 19.47 4.56 -6.29
CA LEU A 603 20.63 3.71 -6.54
C LEU A 603 21.11 3.83 -8.00
N GLY A 604 20.18 3.87 -8.96
CA GLY A 604 20.48 3.97 -10.38
C GLY A 604 21.25 5.24 -10.76
N THR A 605 21.00 6.37 -10.08
CA THR A 605 21.69 7.64 -10.37
C THR A 605 23.21 7.59 -10.20
N LYS A 606 23.75 6.65 -9.40
CA LYS A 606 25.18 6.61 -9.05
C LYS A 606 25.86 5.26 -9.18
N LEU A 607 25.15 4.16 -8.96
CA LEU A 607 25.72 2.82 -9.10
C LEU A 607 25.71 2.34 -10.56
N GLY A 608 24.88 2.95 -11.42
CA GLY A 608 24.61 2.48 -12.77
C GLY A 608 23.64 1.29 -12.78
N THR A 609 23.04 1.03 -13.95
CA THR A 609 21.94 0.07 -14.11
C THR A 609 22.31 -1.33 -13.62
N ASP A 610 23.45 -1.87 -14.07
CA ASP A 610 23.86 -3.25 -13.77
C ASP A 610 24.05 -3.50 -12.25
N ARG A 611 24.66 -2.55 -11.52
CA ARG A 611 24.85 -2.67 -10.07
C ARG A 611 23.57 -2.43 -9.29
N LYS A 612 22.73 -1.50 -9.76
CA LYS A 612 21.40 -1.27 -9.20
C LYS A 612 20.55 -2.55 -9.31
N ASP A 613 20.54 -3.19 -10.48
CA ASP A 613 19.80 -4.43 -10.70
C ASP A 613 20.34 -5.57 -9.82
N ALA A 614 21.67 -5.72 -9.69
CA ALA A 614 22.26 -6.72 -8.81
C ALA A 614 21.90 -6.51 -7.33
N VAL A 615 21.95 -5.26 -6.84
CA VAL A 615 21.58 -4.91 -5.45
C VAL A 615 20.09 -5.18 -5.20
N LEU A 616 19.23 -4.80 -6.13
CA LEU A 616 17.79 -5.06 -6.00
C LEU A 616 17.48 -6.56 -6.06
N GLN A 617 18.18 -7.31 -6.91
CA GLN A 617 18.05 -8.75 -7.02
C GLN A 617 18.47 -9.45 -5.72
N GLU A 618 19.62 -9.10 -5.13
CA GLU A 618 20.05 -9.65 -3.84
C GLU A 618 19.03 -9.41 -2.72
N ILE A 619 18.47 -8.20 -2.67
CA ILE A 619 17.42 -7.84 -1.71
C ILE A 619 16.16 -8.71 -1.94
N MET A 620 15.76 -8.92 -3.20
CA MET A 620 14.57 -9.70 -3.53
C MET A 620 14.74 -11.20 -3.30
N GLU A 621 15.88 -11.78 -3.66
CA GLU A 621 16.17 -13.21 -3.48
C GLU A 621 16.16 -13.61 -2.00
N THR A 622 16.57 -12.71 -1.10
CA THR A 622 16.59 -13.01 0.34
C THR A 622 15.24 -12.81 1.03
N LEU A 623 14.31 -12.06 0.42
CA LEU A 623 13.08 -11.59 1.08
C LEU A 623 11.80 -12.04 0.37
N GLY A 624 11.91 -12.95 -0.59
CA GLY A 624 10.75 -13.45 -1.34
C GLY A 624 9.65 -13.93 -0.41
N GLU A 625 10.02 -14.60 0.68
CA GLU A 625 9.09 -15.11 1.69
C GLU A 625 8.39 -13.99 2.46
N ASP A 626 9.16 -13.04 3.01
CA ASP A 626 8.61 -11.87 3.71
C ASP A 626 7.63 -11.10 2.82
N PHE A 627 7.91 -10.97 1.52
CA PHE A 627 7.03 -10.26 0.59
C PHE A 627 5.74 -11.02 0.26
N ASP A 628 5.80 -12.33 0.17
CA ASP A 628 4.63 -13.16 -0.09
C ASP A 628 3.71 -13.22 1.13
N HIS A 629 4.26 -13.38 2.33
CA HIS A 629 3.51 -13.23 3.58
C HIS A 629 2.91 -11.83 3.68
N TYR A 630 3.71 -10.78 3.47
CA TYR A 630 3.24 -9.40 3.46
C TYR A 630 2.05 -9.17 2.50
N ARG A 631 2.13 -9.66 1.25
CA ARG A 631 1.06 -9.49 0.26
C ARG A 631 -0.21 -10.24 0.67
N THR A 632 -0.06 -11.47 1.15
CA THR A 632 -1.17 -12.29 1.63
C THR A 632 -1.83 -11.62 2.82
N ASP A 633 -1.07 -11.22 3.83
CA ASP A 633 -1.59 -10.58 5.04
C ASP A 633 -2.26 -9.23 4.76
N LEU A 634 -1.68 -8.43 3.87
CA LEU A 634 -2.26 -7.16 3.45
C LEU A 634 -3.60 -7.38 2.73
N SER A 635 -3.69 -8.41 1.87
CA SER A 635 -4.92 -8.82 1.21
C SER A 635 -5.96 -9.30 2.23
N THR A 636 -5.56 -10.14 3.19
CA THR A 636 -6.38 -10.63 4.29
C THR A 636 -7.00 -9.48 5.08
N VAL A 637 -6.21 -8.52 5.56
CA VAL A 637 -6.74 -7.38 6.33
C VAL A 637 -7.68 -6.53 5.47
N ARG A 638 -7.37 -6.32 4.18
CA ARG A 638 -8.24 -5.59 3.25
C ARG A 638 -9.59 -6.26 3.03
N ASN A 639 -9.59 -7.57 2.85
CA ASN A 639 -10.81 -8.34 2.64
C ASN A 639 -11.70 -8.28 3.88
N LEU A 640 -11.13 -8.32 5.08
CA LEU A 640 -11.90 -8.19 6.32
C LEU A 640 -12.47 -6.78 6.53
N LEU A 641 -11.76 -5.75 6.07
CA LEU A 641 -12.21 -4.35 6.10
C LEU A 641 -13.25 -4.00 5.02
N ASN A 642 -13.50 -4.92 4.08
CA ASN A 642 -14.44 -4.74 2.99
C ASN A 642 -15.58 -5.76 3.18
N GLU A 643 -16.77 -5.30 3.56
CA GLU A 643 -17.94 -6.17 3.76
C GLU A 643 -18.13 -7.11 2.55
N SER A 644 -18.04 -8.43 2.76
CA SER A 644 -18.35 -9.40 1.71
C SER A 644 -19.87 -9.54 1.57
N GLU A 645 -20.39 -9.33 0.36
CA GLU A 645 -21.83 -9.27 0.07
C GLU A 645 -22.57 -10.63 0.11
N SER A 646 -21.96 -11.72 0.60
CA SER A 646 -22.67 -13.00 0.74
C SER A 646 -22.25 -13.75 1.98
N SER A 647 -23.16 -13.87 2.95
CA SER A 647 -22.95 -14.71 4.12
C SER A 647 -22.65 -16.15 3.69
N LEU A 648 -21.60 -16.72 4.27
CA LEU A 648 -21.21 -18.12 4.09
C LEU A 648 -21.98 -19.05 5.05
N GLU A 649 -22.81 -18.51 5.94
CA GLU A 649 -23.67 -19.30 6.84
C GLU A 649 -24.50 -20.33 6.05
N GLY A 650 -24.47 -21.58 6.52
CA GLY A 650 -25.13 -22.71 5.89
C GLY A 650 -24.41 -23.28 4.66
N THR A 651 -23.18 -22.85 4.35
CA THR A 651 -22.38 -23.48 3.29
C THR A 651 -22.00 -24.90 3.73
N PRO A 652 -22.28 -25.93 2.90
CA PRO A 652 -21.89 -27.30 3.22
C PRO A 652 -20.39 -27.49 3.01
N MET A 653 -19.76 -28.09 4.01
CA MET A 653 -18.32 -28.35 4.07
C MET A 653 -18.07 -29.86 4.13
N ARG A 654 -16.96 -30.29 3.55
CA ARG A 654 -16.44 -31.66 3.66
C ARG A 654 -15.00 -31.63 4.15
N LEU A 655 -14.67 -32.44 5.14
CA LEU A 655 -13.34 -32.56 5.71
C LEU A 655 -12.83 -34.00 5.49
N ALA A 656 -11.66 -34.11 4.84
CA ALA A 656 -11.07 -35.39 4.43
C ALA A 656 -9.54 -35.27 4.24
N ILE A 657 -8.84 -36.41 4.20
CA ILE A 657 -7.46 -36.47 3.70
C ILE A 657 -7.47 -36.27 2.18
N ALA A 658 -6.62 -35.36 1.69
CA ALA A 658 -6.43 -35.04 0.28
C ALA A 658 -6.24 -36.28 -0.59
N SER A 659 -6.88 -36.28 -1.75
CA SER A 659 -6.95 -37.41 -2.67
C SER A 659 -5.62 -37.75 -3.37
N ARG A 660 -4.65 -36.83 -3.31
CA ARG A 660 -3.47 -36.79 -4.19
C ARG A 660 -3.86 -36.65 -5.66
N ASP A 661 -4.99 -35.98 -5.93
CA ASP A 661 -5.40 -35.64 -7.29
C ASP A 661 -4.59 -34.41 -7.75
N PRO A 662 -3.70 -34.53 -8.76
CA PRO A 662 -2.89 -33.40 -9.21
C PRO A 662 -3.69 -32.21 -9.75
N ASP A 663 -4.96 -32.37 -10.10
CA ASP A 663 -5.79 -31.24 -10.58
C ASP A 663 -6.30 -30.32 -9.46
N VAL A 664 -6.20 -30.76 -8.19
CA VAL A 664 -6.62 -29.99 -7.01
C VAL A 664 -5.50 -29.91 -5.99
N ASP A 665 -4.89 -31.05 -5.66
CA ASP A 665 -4.02 -31.18 -4.49
C ASP A 665 -2.62 -30.61 -4.71
N LEU A 666 -2.17 -30.46 -5.97
CA LEU A 666 -0.97 -29.67 -6.31
C LEU A 666 -1.15 -28.16 -6.12
N TYR A 667 -2.37 -27.70 -5.84
CA TYR A 667 -2.72 -26.29 -5.76
C TYR A 667 -3.29 -25.92 -4.38
N LEU A 668 -3.15 -26.76 -3.36
CA LEU A 668 -3.69 -26.50 -2.02
C LEU A 668 -3.17 -25.16 -1.47
N GLY A 669 -1.86 -24.90 -1.57
CA GLY A 669 -1.26 -23.62 -1.18
C GLY A 669 -1.58 -22.44 -2.10
N ASN A 670 -2.16 -22.68 -3.29
CA ASN A 670 -2.71 -21.62 -4.14
C ASN A 670 -4.16 -21.28 -3.77
N TYR A 671 -4.94 -22.27 -3.27
CA TYR A 671 -6.31 -22.05 -2.77
C TYR A 671 -6.34 -21.47 -1.36
N CYS A 672 -5.47 -21.98 -0.48
CA CYS A 672 -5.21 -21.49 0.88
C CYS A 672 -3.82 -20.84 0.82
N PRO A 673 -3.73 -19.52 0.57
CA PRO A 673 -2.47 -18.88 0.17
C PRO A 673 -1.34 -19.13 1.17
N CYS A 674 -0.30 -19.86 0.74
CA CYS A 674 0.93 -20.07 1.50
C CYS A 674 2.14 -20.22 0.57
N CYS A 675 3.34 -20.37 1.15
CA CYS A 675 4.58 -20.60 0.41
C CYS A 675 4.66 -21.99 -0.24
N ILE A 676 3.93 -23.00 0.30
CA ILE A 676 3.84 -24.38 -0.20
C ILE A 676 2.84 -24.46 -1.38
N ARG A 677 3.18 -23.77 -2.48
CA ARG A 677 2.35 -23.66 -3.69
C ARG A 677 3.14 -23.93 -4.96
N ILE A 678 2.42 -24.20 -6.06
CA ILE A 678 3.06 -24.70 -7.30
C ILE A 678 4.07 -23.70 -7.88
N ASP A 679 3.74 -22.41 -7.84
CA ASP A 679 4.51 -21.30 -8.39
C ASP A 679 5.04 -20.41 -7.25
N SER A 680 5.68 -21.04 -6.27
CA SER A 680 6.34 -20.34 -5.17
C SER A 680 7.63 -19.69 -5.68
N ASP A 681 7.75 -18.37 -5.50
CA ASP A 681 8.97 -17.63 -5.85
C ASP A 681 10.11 -17.93 -4.85
N ILE A 682 9.79 -18.51 -3.69
CA ILE A 682 10.72 -18.75 -2.56
C ILE A 682 11.48 -20.04 -2.74
N HIS A 683 10.75 -21.12 -3.00
CA HIS A 683 11.32 -22.47 -3.12
C HIS A 683 11.86 -22.76 -4.52
N GLY A 684 11.81 -21.76 -5.41
CA GLY A 684 12.39 -21.78 -6.75
C GLY A 684 12.04 -23.04 -7.53
N ALA A 685 13.06 -23.84 -7.83
CA ALA A 685 12.93 -25.02 -8.67
C ALA A 685 12.31 -26.24 -7.96
N GLU A 686 12.20 -26.24 -6.62
CA GLU A 686 11.89 -27.44 -5.85
C GLU A 686 10.39 -27.77 -5.79
N SER A 687 9.51 -26.77 -5.83
CA SER A 687 8.06 -26.95 -5.71
C SER A 687 7.62 -27.87 -4.55
N PRO A 688 7.74 -27.44 -3.28
CA PRO A 688 7.47 -28.28 -2.10
C PRO A 688 6.08 -28.93 -2.07
N ILE A 689 5.10 -28.34 -2.73
CA ILE A 689 3.77 -28.95 -2.86
C ILE A 689 3.80 -30.30 -3.61
N ALA A 690 4.70 -30.48 -4.57
CA ALA A 690 4.87 -31.75 -5.28
C ALA A 690 5.42 -32.84 -4.35
N ASP A 691 6.37 -32.45 -3.50
CA ASP A 691 6.97 -33.29 -2.48
C ASP A 691 5.89 -33.77 -1.48
N PHE A 692 5.11 -32.84 -0.92
CA PHE A 692 4.05 -33.14 0.07
C PHE A 692 2.95 -34.03 -0.50
N VAL A 693 2.65 -33.91 -1.80
CA VAL A 693 1.60 -34.70 -2.46
C VAL A 693 2.09 -36.10 -2.87
N THR A 694 3.41 -36.32 -3.02
CA THR A 694 3.98 -37.63 -3.40
C THR A 694 4.54 -38.44 -2.22
N ASP A 695 4.91 -37.79 -1.12
CA ASP A 695 5.42 -38.43 0.10
C ASP A 695 4.31 -39.15 0.87
N LEU A 696 4.48 -40.45 1.12
CA LEU A 696 3.52 -41.29 1.86
C LEU A 696 3.67 -41.18 3.38
N GLY A 697 4.74 -40.58 3.88
CA GLY A 697 4.90 -40.13 5.26
C GLY A 697 4.23 -38.80 5.56
N MET A 698 3.61 -38.16 4.56
CA MET A 698 2.84 -36.93 4.70
C MET A 698 1.36 -37.13 4.36
N HIS A 699 0.49 -36.37 5.02
CA HIS A 699 -0.93 -36.28 4.72
C HIS A 699 -1.43 -34.84 4.82
N ASN A 700 -2.05 -34.37 3.75
CA ASN A 700 -2.70 -33.07 3.72
C ASN A 700 -4.17 -33.27 4.11
N ILE A 701 -4.61 -32.70 5.22
CA ILE A 701 -5.99 -32.77 5.70
C ILE A 701 -6.71 -31.50 5.29
N VAL A 702 -7.78 -31.63 4.52
CA VAL A 702 -8.38 -30.52 3.77
C VAL A 702 -9.85 -30.36 4.12
N VAL A 703 -10.27 -29.11 4.30
CA VAL A 703 -11.67 -28.70 4.34
C VAL A 703 -12.03 -28.14 2.97
N TYR A 704 -13.10 -28.67 2.37
CA TYR A 704 -13.63 -28.27 1.07
C TYR A 704 -14.98 -27.59 1.22
N ASP A 705 -15.19 -26.48 0.50
CA ASP A 705 -16.52 -25.96 0.22
C ASP A 705 -17.17 -26.83 -0.85
N GLU A 706 -18.19 -27.60 -0.48
CA GLU A 706 -18.85 -28.55 -1.38
C GLU A 706 -19.69 -27.88 -2.47
N LYS A 707 -20.14 -26.65 -2.23
CA LYS A 707 -20.92 -25.87 -3.19
C LYS A 707 -20.01 -25.26 -4.26
N ARG A 708 -18.87 -24.71 -3.83
CA ARG A 708 -17.89 -24.05 -4.72
C ARG A 708 -16.84 -25.02 -5.27
N LYS A 709 -16.77 -26.25 -4.74
CA LYS A 709 -15.81 -27.30 -5.14
C LYS A 709 -14.36 -26.83 -5.06
N LYS A 710 -14.01 -26.19 -3.95
CA LYS A 710 -12.65 -25.69 -3.69
C LYS A 710 -12.17 -26.05 -2.29
N PRO A 711 -10.86 -26.29 -2.09
CA PRO A 711 -10.24 -26.26 -0.77
C PRO A 711 -10.41 -24.88 -0.11
N VAL A 712 -10.58 -24.86 1.21
CA VAL A 712 -10.67 -23.64 2.02
C VAL A 712 -9.84 -23.68 3.30
N VAL A 713 -9.43 -24.86 3.77
CA VAL A 713 -8.42 -25.02 4.82
C VAL A 713 -7.56 -26.23 4.49
N THR A 714 -6.26 -26.12 4.70
CA THR A 714 -5.29 -27.22 4.57
C THR A 714 -4.44 -27.31 5.82
N ALA A 715 -4.35 -28.49 6.42
CA ALA A 715 -3.39 -28.83 7.46
C ALA A 715 -2.38 -29.81 6.90
N TRP A 716 -1.09 -29.50 7.01
CA TRP A 716 -0.01 -30.31 6.45
C TRP A 716 0.55 -31.20 7.55
N CYS A 717 0.29 -32.50 7.49
CA CYS A 717 0.58 -33.40 8.61
C CYS A 717 1.66 -34.43 8.25
N PHE A 718 2.53 -34.73 9.21
CA PHE A 718 3.50 -35.81 9.13
C PHE A 718 3.69 -36.47 10.50
N ALA A 719 4.37 -37.61 10.55
CA ALA A 719 4.74 -38.24 11.82
C ALA A 719 6.20 -37.92 12.16
N GLY A 720 6.49 -37.55 13.41
CA GLY A 720 7.82 -37.10 13.83
C GLY A 720 8.17 -37.49 15.27
N TYR A 721 9.42 -37.21 15.66
CA TYR A 721 9.97 -37.47 17.00
C TYR A 721 10.85 -36.34 17.51
N ASN A 722 10.90 -36.21 18.85
CA ASN A 722 12.01 -35.53 19.51
C ASN A 722 13.04 -36.54 20.02
N GLU A 723 14.28 -36.08 20.17
CA GLU A 723 15.37 -36.84 20.74
C GLU A 723 15.02 -37.28 22.18
N GLY A 724 15.03 -38.60 22.37
CA GLY A 724 14.75 -39.22 23.68
C GLY A 724 13.28 -39.55 23.93
N ASP A 725 12.38 -39.25 23.00
CA ASP A 725 10.99 -39.73 23.05
C ASP A 725 10.87 -41.15 22.49
N ASP A 726 10.16 -42.02 23.22
CA ASP A 726 9.96 -43.44 22.86
C ASP A 726 8.69 -43.66 21.99
N GLU A 727 7.89 -42.62 21.73
CA GLU A 727 6.60 -42.73 21.02
C GLU A 727 6.39 -41.57 20.03
N PRO A 728 5.82 -41.82 18.84
CA PRO A 728 5.75 -40.84 17.76
C PRO A 728 4.69 -39.77 18.02
N PHE A 729 4.90 -38.60 17.43
CA PHE A 729 3.93 -37.50 17.35
C PHE A 729 3.27 -37.44 15.97
N LEU A 730 2.01 -37.04 15.94
CA LEU A 730 1.43 -36.46 14.72
C LEU A 730 1.72 -34.97 14.75
N VAL A 731 2.54 -34.52 13.81
CA VAL A 731 2.94 -33.13 13.66
C VAL A 731 2.09 -32.51 12.57
N ILE A 732 1.55 -31.33 12.85
CA ILE A 732 0.89 -30.46 11.88
C ILE A 732 1.84 -29.32 11.62
N ASP A 733 2.47 -29.29 10.45
CA ASP A 733 3.50 -28.30 10.11
C ASP A 733 2.94 -26.88 10.27
N ASN A 734 1.89 -26.59 9.51
CA ASN A 734 1.03 -25.42 9.67
C ASN A 734 -0.42 -25.71 9.23
N ILE A 735 -1.34 -24.80 9.55
CA ILE A 735 -2.74 -24.80 9.09
C ILE A 735 -3.04 -23.49 8.36
N GLU A 736 -3.28 -23.60 7.06
CA GLU A 736 -3.51 -22.48 6.14
C GLU A 736 -4.96 -22.43 5.70
N ALA A 737 -5.56 -21.23 5.64
CA ALA A 737 -6.99 -21.09 5.39
C ALA A 737 -7.37 -19.90 4.50
N ASP A 738 -8.41 -20.09 3.70
CA ASP A 738 -9.08 -18.99 3.00
C ASP A 738 -9.67 -18.03 4.04
N THR A 739 -9.18 -16.78 4.04
CA THR A 739 -9.56 -15.73 4.99
C THR A 739 -11.05 -15.50 5.07
N ASP A 740 -11.78 -15.61 3.95
CA ASP A 740 -13.24 -15.40 3.93
C ASP A 740 -13.94 -16.40 4.87
N TYR A 741 -13.34 -17.57 5.10
CA TYR A 741 -13.85 -18.63 5.97
C TYR A 741 -13.24 -18.54 7.36
N SER A 742 -11.91 -18.43 7.47
CA SER A 742 -11.21 -18.50 8.75
C SER A 742 -11.50 -17.32 9.65
N ALA A 743 -11.79 -16.14 9.11
CA ALA A 743 -12.11 -14.98 9.94
C ALA A 743 -13.49 -15.06 10.59
N SER A 744 -14.48 -15.58 9.84
CA SER A 744 -15.86 -15.64 10.28
C SER A 744 -16.25 -16.96 10.94
N PHE A 745 -15.49 -18.05 10.76
CA PHE A 745 -15.84 -19.39 11.26
C PHE A 745 -14.68 -20.09 11.99
N ARG A 746 -13.68 -19.34 12.46
CA ARG A 746 -12.46 -19.84 13.14
C ARG A 746 -12.74 -20.96 14.12
N SER A 747 -13.61 -20.70 15.10
CA SER A 747 -13.89 -21.60 16.24
C SER A 747 -14.52 -22.92 15.77
N GLN A 748 -15.40 -22.85 14.77
CA GLN A 748 -15.98 -24.04 14.18
C GLN A 748 -14.92 -24.82 13.39
N LEU A 749 -14.13 -24.15 12.55
CA LEU A 749 -13.10 -24.80 11.73
C LEU A 749 -12.03 -25.46 12.59
N GLU A 750 -11.47 -24.76 13.59
CA GLU A 750 -10.50 -25.30 14.55
C GLU A 750 -11.04 -26.54 15.26
N LYS A 751 -12.31 -26.50 15.71
CA LYS A 751 -12.95 -27.64 16.36
C LYS A 751 -13.12 -28.83 15.42
N GLU A 752 -13.63 -28.61 14.21
CA GLU A 752 -13.90 -29.68 13.25
C GLU A 752 -12.59 -30.35 12.79
N ILE A 753 -11.54 -29.55 12.56
CA ILE A 753 -10.17 -30.01 12.27
C ILE A 753 -9.60 -30.78 13.44
N LYS A 754 -9.63 -30.22 14.65
CA LYS A 754 -9.11 -30.86 15.87
C LYS A 754 -9.72 -32.24 16.08
N ASP A 755 -11.05 -32.31 15.99
CA ASP A 755 -11.77 -33.57 16.15
C ASP A 755 -11.36 -34.61 15.09
N TYR A 756 -11.20 -34.21 13.83
CA TYR A 756 -10.85 -35.13 12.74
C TYR A 756 -9.40 -35.60 12.84
N ILE A 757 -8.46 -34.68 13.00
CA ILE A 757 -7.03 -34.98 13.15
C ILE A 757 -6.79 -35.90 14.35
N THR A 758 -7.47 -35.65 15.48
CA THR A 758 -7.37 -36.53 16.66
C THR A 758 -7.84 -37.96 16.36
N ARG A 759 -8.91 -38.14 15.57
CA ARG A 759 -9.37 -39.49 15.18
C ARG A 759 -8.42 -40.16 14.21
N PHE A 760 -7.88 -39.39 13.25
CA PHE A 760 -6.87 -39.88 12.33
C PHE A 760 -5.61 -40.37 13.07
N ALA A 761 -5.07 -39.55 13.98
CA ALA A 761 -3.93 -39.90 14.82
C ALA A 761 -4.17 -41.22 15.57
N VAL A 762 -5.29 -41.30 16.31
CA VAL A 762 -5.64 -42.49 17.11
C VAL A 762 -5.88 -43.72 16.23
N ALA A 763 -6.49 -43.55 15.05
CA ALA A 763 -6.67 -44.65 14.11
C ALA A 763 -5.34 -45.19 13.59
N SER A 764 -4.34 -44.32 13.43
CA SER A 764 -2.97 -44.65 13.01
C SER A 764 -2.07 -45.11 14.16
N SER A 765 -2.61 -45.35 15.36
CA SER A 765 -1.88 -45.73 16.57
C SER A 765 -0.99 -44.65 17.20
N ILE A 766 -1.24 -43.38 16.88
CA ILE A 766 -0.63 -42.22 17.55
C ILE A 766 -1.56 -41.77 18.68
N ARG A 767 -1.01 -41.44 19.85
CA ARG A 767 -1.82 -41.03 21.01
C ARG A 767 -2.46 -39.67 20.79
N ALA A 768 -3.66 -39.49 21.36
CA ALA A 768 -4.41 -38.23 21.25
C ALA A 768 -3.73 -37.03 21.93
N ASP A 769 -2.82 -37.27 22.87
CA ASP A 769 -1.99 -36.25 23.52
C ASP A 769 -0.61 -36.07 22.88
N HIS A 770 -0.29 -36.82 21.82
CA HIS A 770 0.92 -36.69 21.00
C HIS A 770 0.56 -36.08 19.63
N ILE A 771 -0.11 -34.93 19.68
CA ILE A 771 -0.45 -34.14 18.49
C ILE A 771 -0.02 -32.70 18.76
N ILE A 772 0.88 -32.20 17.91
CA ILE A 772 1.43 -30.85 17.99
C ILE A 772 1.24 -30.12 16.67
N GLN A 773 1.34 -28.80 16.72
CA GLN A 773 1.29 -27.91 15.57
C GLN A 773 2.55 -27.04 15.56
N GLY A 774 3.14 -26.77 14.39
CA GLY A 774 4.35 -25.96 14.28
C GLY A 774 4.17 -24.53 14.78
N LEU A 775 5.26 -23.85 15.12
CA LEU A 775 5.23 -22.55 15.80
C LEU A 775 4.77 -21.38 14.91
N HIS A 776 4.86 -21.53 13.59
CA HIS A 776 4.80 -20.41 12.64
C HIS A 776 3.70 -20.59 11.58
N ASN A 777 3.41 -19.49 10.87
CA ASN A 777 2.51 -19.40 9.70
C ASN A 777 1.17 -20.14 9.80
N ASN A 778 0.53 -20.06 10.97
CA ASN A 778 -0.79 -20.65 11.20
C ASN A 778 -1.90 -19.61 11.09
N ASP A 779 -2.91 -19.91 10.27
CA ASP A 779 -4.16 -19.17 10.24
C ASP A 779 -5.14 -19.63 11.34
N LEU A 780 -5.06 -20.91 11.71
CA LEU A 780 -5.88 -21.55 12.74
C LEU A 780 -5.01 -22.28 13.77
N GLU A 781 -5.35 -22.21 15.06
CA GLU A 781 -4.59 -22.83 16.15
C GLU A 781 -5.41 -23.92 16.84
N ALA A 782 -5.36 -25.14 16.30
CA ALA A 782 -6.19 -26.26 16.79
C ALA A 782 -5.50 -27.09 17.90
N PHE A 783 -4.17 -27.09 17.94
CA PHE A 783 -3.34 -27.94 18.80
C PHE A 783 -2.25 -27.12 19.54
N PRO A 784 -1.61 -27.68 20.58
CA PRO A 784 -0.45 -27.04 21.20
C PRO A 784 0.66 -26.77 20.19
N LEU A 785 1.25 -25.57 20.27
CA LEU A 785 2.36 -25.18 19.39
C LEU A 785 3.68 -25.70 19.96
N ASP A 786 4.44 -26.43 19.15
CA ASP A 786 5.76 -26.99 19.51
C ASP A 786 6.58 -27.30 18.25
N GLU A 787 7.87 -27.61 18.45
CA GLU A 787 8.78 -28.08 17.39
C GLU A 787 9.05 -29.59 17.52
N ILE A 788 9.54 -30.18 16.44
CA ILE A 788 9.97 -31.58 16.36
C ILE A 788 11.42 -31.65 15.85
N ASP A 789 12.18 -32.67 16.27
CA ASP A 789 13.58 -32.80 15.83
C ASP A 789 13.72 -33.43 14.45
N TRP A 790 12.85 -34.38 14.07
CA TRP A 790 12.85 -34.96 12.71
C TRP A 790 11.52 -35.61 12.30
N LYS A 791 11.31 -35.66 10.98
CA LYS A 791 10.26 -36.47 10.33
C LYS A 791 10.64 -37.95 10.27
N ILE A 792 9.70 -38.83 10.63
CA ILE A 792 9.88 -40.29 10.52
C ILE A 792 9.99 -40.69 9.05
N GLY A 793 11.04 -41.48 8.76
CA GLY A 793 11.28 -42.03 7.43
C GLY A 793 11.99 -41.08 6.45
N GLY A 794 12.36 -39.87 6.89
CA GLY A 794 13.09 -38.89 6.07
C GLY A 794 12.28 -38.36 4.88
N GLU A 795 12.98 -37.79 3.91
CA GLU A 795 12.39 -37.14 2.74
C GLU A 795 12.68 -37.89 1.42
N ASN A 796 11.78 -37.72 0.44
CA ASN A 796 12.01 -38.20 -0.93
C ASN A 796 13.09 -37.39 -1.68
N ARG A 797 13.46 -36.21 -1.18
CA ARG A 797 14.53 -35.35 -1.70
C ARG A 797 15.75 -35.43 -0.81
N ALA A 798 16.90 -35.69 -1.44
CA ALA A 798 18.16 -35.86 -0.74
C ALA A 798 18.67 -34.60 -0.01
N THR A 799 18.16 -33.41 -0.37
CA THR A 799 18.49 -32.14 0.30
C THR A 799 17.54 -31.78 1.43
N GLY A 800 16.57 -32.63 1.75
CA GLY A 800 15.48 -32.33 2.68
C GLY A 800 14.37 -31.47 2.06
N TYR A 801 13.22 -31.38 2.72
CA TYR A 801 12.12 -30.49 2.36
C TYR A 801 11.95 -29.41 3.41
N TYR A 802 11.39 -28.26 3.02
CA TYR A 802 11.02 -27.23 3.98
C TYR A 802 9.86 -27.72 4.87
N LEU A 803 10.12 -27.84 6.18
CA LEU A 803 9.16 -28.18 7.23
C LEU A 803 9.26 -27.13 8.34
N GLU A 804 8.22 -26.34 8.55
CA GLU A 804 8.22 -25.25 9.54
C GLU A 804 8.27 -25.72 11.00
N ALA A 805 7.78 -26.94 11.26
CA ALA A 805 7.77 -27.52 12.60
C ALA A 805 9.10 -28.22 12.96
N GLU A 806 10.02 -28.39 12.01
CA GLU A 806 11.32 -29.02 12.25
C GLU A 806 12.34 -28.02 12.82
N ARG A 807 13.17 -28.44 13.77
CA ARG A 807 14.21 -27.57 14.34
C ARG A 807 15.34 -27.31 13.35
N ASP A 808 15.67 -26.04 13.15
CA ASP A 808 16.89 -25.64 12.43
C ASP A 808 18.14 -26.11 13.21
N ASN A 809 18.84 -27.12 12.68
CA ASN A 809 20.16 -27.49 13.17
C ASN A 809 21.23 -26.52 12.62
N GLU A 810 21.21 -25.25 13.05
CA GLU A 810 22.31 -24.29 12.82
C GLU A 810 23.52 -24.53 13.76
N GLU A 811 23.99 -25.78 13.91
CA GLU A 811 25.25 -26.06 14.60
C GLU A 811 26.04 -27.19 13.92
N GLU A 812 26.32 -27.11 12.62
CA GLU A 812 27.41 -27.93 12.06
C GLU A 812 27.97 -27.42 10.72
N HIS A 813 28.47 -26.18 10.65
CA HIS A 813 29.42 -25.83 9.58
C HIS A 813 30.44 -24.72 9.84
N ASP A 814 30.76 -24.39 11.10
CA ASP A 814 31.87 -23.47 11.42
C ASP A 814 32.95 -24.19 12.26
N GLY A 815 33.93 -24.80 11.59
CA GLY A 815 35.01 -25.52 12.28
C GLY A 815 36.16 -25.99 11.41
N TYR A 816 36.69 -25.13 10.53
CA TYR A 816 38.06 -25.29 10.05
C TYR A 816 39.01 -24.44 10.92
N ASP A 817 40.11 -25.09 11.31
CA ASP A 817 41.37 -24.56 11.84
C ASP A 817 41.44 -24.17 13.33
N GLY A 818 41.67 -25.18 14.16
CA GLY A 818 42.28 -25.05 15.49
C GLY A 818 43.54 -25.90 15.57
N GLU A 819 44.69 -25.24 15.54
CA GLU A 819 46.05 -25.78 15.54
C GLU A 819 46.30 -26.82 16.65
N ASP A 820 46.92 -27.94 16.26
CA ASP A 820 47.58 -28.89 17.16
C ASP A 820 48.76 -28.20 17.87
N ASP A 821 48.54 -27.72 19.10
CA ASP A 821 49.62 -27.48 20.06
C ASP A 821 49.73 -28.70 21.00
N GLU A 822 50.55 -29.66 20.59
CA GLU A 822 51.13 -30.67 21.46
C GLU A 822 52.24 -30.02 22.32
N GLU A 823 52.00 -29.83 23.63
CA GLU A 823 53.07 -29.86 24.64
C GLU A 823 52.60 -30.64 25.90
N GLU A 824 53.18 -31.84 26.03
CA GLU A 824 53.69 -32.55 27.21
C GLU A 824 52.99 -32.39 28.58
N ASP A 825 52.50 -33.50 29.16
CA ASP A 825 53.21 -34.18 30.27
C ASP A 825 52.45 -35.41 30.86
N GLU A 826 53.27 -36.43 31.18
CA GLU A 826 53.08 -37.67 32.00
C GLU A 826 52.40 -38.94 31.42
#